data_AF-A0A1I0R2L1-F1
#
_entry.id   AF-A0A1I0R2L1-F1
#
_cell.length_a   1.000
_cell.length_b   1.000
_cell.length_c   1.000
_cell.angle_alpha   90.00
_cell.angle_beta   90.00
_cell.angle_gamma   90.00
#
_symmetry.space_group_name_H-M   'P 1'
#
loop_
_entity.id
_entity.type
_entity.pdbx_description
1 polymer ?
#
loop_
_entity_poly.entity_id
_entity_poly.type
_entity_poly.pdbx_seq_one_letter_code
_entity_poly.pdbx_strand_id
1 'polypeptide(L)'
;MRYINNRRTKAVLLVTIFCITYLFTYISYIKPMTAYAATTGTVNGTGVNVRSAPDTSTSTNKITQLNSPKQVTILDTVNPTDTYAWYRIGFDNNGVYTEGYIAAEFVTINVTYTEDTDFETYMNGQGFPESYKAGLRQMHAQYPKWVFTADHVSYDWNTVLTAECKIGKSLISGGSIDSWKSMAPGAYDYDSGTWISFDSGYWVTASQALVSYALDPRNFLNSTNVFMFENLGYNSSLQTEAGINSIVSGTFMQSVGSIGDGTGLEFNGVNYYSYATGLMKAAQMSGVSPYHLATRIIQEIGSNGQSNSISGKTIEYPGYYNYYNWNAYASGDLEAIINGLRYATGEDYEATLRPWNSRMRSIIGGAIKLGTGYINKGQNSLYYQKFDLVTSFSHQYMTNILAPKSESSIEAKAYSDSMKSSTPIVFAIPVYQNMPIGICEIPTGTKSSNNDLDSLSVSNTSLTPTFDYTTTKYDVIVDNSVSEISVSAEPKVSSASVSGIQSYSLDVGTNTINVIVTAENGATKTYTITVVRRGNSNNYLSSLSVNNGTLTPGFDSSRTSYDVSVGNGVSSIVLSAQQQDPSASVSGAQSYTLNVGTNTINVTVTAENGEIRTYTINVARDAAQNTGGDSGSIDTNSYVVNESGNAISGVTVGSSAADILSGISFTGSYVGKIVKTDGSDNNGKICTGDRLVVTNGSGNTVNDYTFVIYGDVNGDGEVTSMDLAYVKRHILGGRALEGAYALAGDANRAGDSITSMDLAYIKRAVLGGRSIVQ
;
A
#
# COMPACT_ATOMS: atom_id res chain seq x y z
N MET A 1 -64.15 28.53 74.70
CA MET A 1 -62.94 29.36 74.68
C MET A 1 -61.96 28.72 73.70
N ARG A 2 -61.53 29.48 72.67
CA ARG A 2 -60.52 29.20 71.62
C ARG A 2 -60.73 28.03 70.63
N TYR A 3 -61.30 28.41 69.48
CA TYR A 3 -60.96 27.85 68.17
C TYR A 3 -59.49 28.14 67.83
N ILE A 4 -58.69 27.10 67.58
CA ILE A 4 -57.56 27.17 66.64
C ILE A 4 -57.62 25.93 65.75
N ASN A 5 -57.90 26.20 64.48
CA ASN A 5 -57.76 25.30 63.34
C ASN A 5 -56.34 24.72 63.28
N ASN A 6 -56.22 23.40 63.21
CA ASN A 6 -55.05 22.79 62.60
C ASN A 6 -55.47 21.90 61.43
N ARG A 7 -55.78 22.57 60.31
CA ARG A 7 -56.02 21.95 58.99
C ARG A 7 -54.83 21.12 58.48
N ARG A 8 -53.65 21.19 59.13
CA ARG A 8 -52.45 20.42 58.77
C ARG A 8 -52.51 18.94 59.17
N THR A 9 -53.28 18.56 60.19
CA THR A 9 -53.31 17.15 60.66
C THR A 9 -54.25 16.26 59.83
N LYS A 10 -55.30 16.83 59.22
CA LYS A 10 -56.23 16.07 58.34
C LYS A 10 -55.70 15.89 56.91
N ALA A 11 -54.85 16.79 56.42
CA ALA A 11 -54.23 16.66 55.09
C ALA A 11 -53.13 15.58 55.08
N VAL A 12 -52.36 15.43 56.17
CA VAL A 12 -51.29 14.42 56.26
C VAL A 12 -51.85 13.01 56.42
N LEU A 13 -53.01 12.83 57.09
CA LEU A 13 -53.65 11.51 57.25
C LEU A 13 -54.34 11.01 55.96
N LEU A 14 -54.89 11.92 55.14
CA LEU A 14 -55.52 11.57 53.87
C LEU A 14 -54.48 11.26 52.77
N VAL A 15 -53.33 11.94 52.75
CA VAL A 15 -52.25 11.64 51.80
C VAL A 15 -51.52 10.33 52.15
N THR A 16 -51.38 9.98 53.43
CA THR A 16 -50.78 8.70 53.84
C THR A 16 -51.68 7.50 53.56
N ILE A 17 -53.00 7.63 53.73
CA ILE A 17 -53.95 6.54 53.39
C ILE A 17 -54.07 6.35 51.86
N PHE A 18 -53.98 7.41 51.06
CA PHE A 18 -54.02 7.31 49.59
C PHE A 18 -52.71 6.75 49.00
N CYS A 19 -51.55 7.02 49.62
CA CYS A 19 -50.28 6.42 49.20
C CYS A 19 -50.18 4.93 49.57
N ILE A 20 -50.78 4.49 50.68
CA ILE A 20 -50.74 3.07 51.09
C ILE A 20 -51.69 2.21 50.24
N THR A 21 -52.86 2.71 49.84
CA THR A 21 -53.75 1.96 48.94
C THR A 21 -53.24 1.89 47.50
N TYR A 22 -52.49 2.89 47.01
CA TYR A 22 -51.82 2.84 45.71
C TYR A 22 -50.57 1.92 45.71
N LEU A 23 -49.92 1.74 46.86
CA LEU A 23 -48.80 0.79 46.99
C LEU A 23 -49.29 -0.67 47.04
N PHE A 24 -50.44 -0.94 47.67
CA PHE A 24 -50.99 -2.30 47.75
C PHE A 24 -51.66 -2.80 46.46
N THR A 25 -52.16 -1.93 45.60
CA THR A 25 -52.60 -2.32 44.25
C THR A 25 -51.44 -2.54 43.28
N TYR A 26 -50.27 -1.96 43.53
CA TYR A 26 -49.06 -2.22 42.74
C TYR A 26 -48.33 -3.51 43.15
N ILE A 27 -48.40 -3.90 44.42
CA ILE A 27 -47.79 -5.16 44.90
C ILE A 27 -48.59 -6.40 44.45
N SER A 28 -49.86 -6.22 44.06
CA SER A 28 -50.70 -7.31 43.55
C SER A 28 -50.50 -7.61 42.05
N TYR A 29 -49.62 -6.87 41.36
CA TYR A 29 -49.26 -7.08 39.94
C TYR A 29 -47.78 -7.46 39.73
N ILE A 30 -47.05 -7.76 40.80
CA ILE A 30 -45.74 -8.41 40.67
C ILE A 30 -46.02 -9.90 40.59
N LYS A 31 -46.12 -10.45 39.37
CA LYS A 31 -45.94 -11.89 39.19
C LYS A 31 -44.64 -12.24 39.90
N PRO A 32 -44.60 -13.26 40.79
CA PRO A 32 -43.34 -13.69 41.37
C PRO A 32 -42.38 -14.00 40.21
N MET A 33 -41.39 -13.14 40.00
CA MET A 33 -40.25 -13.45 39.16
C MET A 33 -39.48 -14.51 39.95
N THR A 34 -39.83 -15.77 39.73
CA THR A 34 -38.84 -16.84 39.80
C THR A 34 -37.70 -16.39 38.90
N ALA A 35 -36.60 -15.92 39.50
CA ALA A 35 -35.36 -15.68 38.79
C ALA A 35 -34.85 -17.02 38.27
N TYR A 36 -35.37 -17.45 37.13
CA TYR A 36 -34.62 -18.32 36.24
C TYR A 36 -33.39 -17.52 35.82
N ALA A 37 -32.21 -18.15 35.85
CA ALA A 37 -31.03 -17.56 35.23
C ALA A 37 -31.41 -17.17 33.80
N ALA A 38 -31.39 -15.87 33.50
CA ALA A 38 -31.85 -15.37 32.22
C ALA A 38 -30.86 -15.85 31.15
N THR A 39 -31.28 -16.80 30.32
CA THR A 39 -30.50 -17.24 29.17
C THR A 39 -30.28 -16.04 28.28
N THR A 40 -29.03 -15.62 28.09
CA THR A 40 -28.72 -14.53 27.16
C THR A 40 -28.30 -15.11 25.83
N GLY A 41 -28.41 -14.32 24.76
CA GLY A 41 -27.92 -14.70 23.46
C GLY A 41 -27.36 -13.50 22.71
N THR A 42 -26.52 -13.78 21.73
CA THR A 42 -25.94 -12.78 20.83
C THR A 42 -26.54 -12.96 19.45
N VAL A 43 -27.13 -11.90 18.90
CA VAL A 43 -27.62 -11.88 17.51
C VAL A 43 -26.42 -11.80 16.57
N ASN A 44 -26.33 -12.70 15.58
CA ASN A 44 -25.17 -12.89 14.70
C ASN A 44 -25.43 -12.54 13.22
N GLY A 45 -26.53 -11.83 12.93
CA GLY A 45 -26.88 -11.38 11.59
C GLY A 45 -27.08 -9.86 11.50
N THR A 46 -27.03 -9.33 10.29
CA THR A 46 -27.33 -7.90 9.99
C THR A 46 -28.72 -7.80 9.42
N GLY A 47 -29.50 -6.83 9.89
CA GLY A 47 -30.88 -6.64 9.45
C GLY A 47 -31.81 -7.77 9.88
N VAL A 48 -31.50 -8.50 10.96
CA VAL A 48 -32.30 -9.65 11.39
C VAL A 48 -33.65 -9.17 11.90
N ASN A 49 -34.72 -9.60 11.23
CA ASN A 49 -36.07 -9.22 11.60
C ASN A 49 -36.45 -9.79 12.96
N VAL A 50 -36.80 -8.90 13.88
CA VAL A 50 -37.54 -9.23 15.09
C VAL A 50 -39.02 -9.03 14.80
N ARG A 51 -39.84 -10.02 15.13
CA ARG A 51 -41.24 -10.10 14.73
C ARG A 51 -42.19 -10.16 15.93
N SER A 52 -43.45 -9.81 15.73
CA SER A 52 -44.50 -9.91 16.75
C SER A 52 -45.06 -11.33 16.90
N ALA A 53 -44.79 -12.22 15.94
CA ALA A 53 -45.14 -13.63 15.96
C ALA A 53 -44.00 -14.48 15.36
N PRO A 54 -43.85 -15.77 15.74
CA PRO A 54 -42.77 -16.64 15.26
C PRO A 54 -43.07 -17.22 13.85
N ASP A 55 -43.30 -16.35 12.88
CA ASP A 55 -43.57 -16.74 11.49
C ASP A 55 -42.99 -15.75 10.48
N THR A 56 -42.81 -16.20 9.24
CA THR A 56 -42.37 -15.37 8.11
C THR A 56 -43.49 -15.06 7.11
N SER A 57 -44.74 -15.37 7.46
CA SER A 57 -45.87 -15.41 6.51
C SER A 57 -46.31 -14.03 6.02
N THR A 58 -46.03 -12.97 6.78
CA THR A 58 -46.40 -11.60 6.44
C THR A 58 -45.28 -10.62 6.74
N SER A 59 -45.18 -9.55 5.95
CA SER A 59 -44.23 -8.44 6.21
C SER A 59 -44.69 -7.50 7.33
N THR A 60 -45.98 -7.56 7.69
CA THR A 60 -46.63 -6.70 8.70
C THR A 60 -46.30 -7.09 10.13
N ASN A 61 -45.75 -8.29 10.37
CA ASN A 61 -45.36 -8.74 11.70
C ASN A 61 -43.95 -8.27 12.12
N LYS A 62 -43.24 -7.49 11.30
CA LYS A 62 -41.90 -6.96 11.63
C LYS A 62 -41.99 -5.85 12.68
N ILE A 63 -41.33 -6.03 13.83
CA ILE A 63 -41.18 -5.01 14.87
C ILE A 63 -39.99 -4.11 14.56
N THR A 64 -38.81 -4.70 14.38
CA THR A 64 -37.55 -3.99 14.13
C THR A 64 -36.54 -4.93 13.48
N GLN A 65 -35.34 -4.42 13.21
CA GLN A 65 -34.21 -5.22 12.76
C GLN A 65 -33.03 -5.06 13.71
N LEU A 66 -32.39 -6.17 14.06
CA LEU A 66 -31.18 -6.18 14.88
C LEU A 66 -29.96 -6.46 14.01
N ASN A 67 -28.84 -5.82 14.37
CA ASN A 67 -27.56 -6.02 13.74
C ASN A 67 -26.60 -6.67 14.73
N SER A 68 -25.79 -7.60 14.25
CA SER A 68 -24.72 -8.22 15.03
C SER A 68 -23.62 -7.22 15.41
N PRO A 69 -22.96 -7.40 16.56
CA PRO A 69 -23.38 -8.22 17.69
C PRO A 69 -24.43 -7.47 18.54
N LYS A 70 -25.63 -8.03 18.70
CA LYS A 70 -26.63 -7.48 19.64
C LYS A 70 -26.94 -8.48 20.74
N GLN A 71 -26.70 -8.08 21.99
CA GLN A 71 -27.10 -8.86 23.16
C GLN A 71 -28.62 -8.82 23.33
N VAL A 72 -29.18 -10.00 23.55
CA VAL A 72 -30.61 -10.22 23.79
C VAL A 72 -30.78 -11.18 24.97
N THR A 73 -31.91 -11.08 25.66
CA THR A 73 -32.34 -12.07 26.65
C THR A 73 -33.29 -13.03 25.96
N ILE A 74 -33.06 -14.33 26.05
CA ILE A 74 -33.95 -15.37 25.53
C ILE A 74 -34.97 -15.68 26.62
N LEU A 75 -36.23 -15.37 26.33
CA LEU A 75 -37.37 -15.51 27.24
C LEU A 75 -38.07 -16.86 27.08
N ASP A 76 -38.09 -17.40 25.85
CA ASP A 76 -38.71 -18.69 25.54
C ASP A 76 -38.17 -19.27 24.22
N THR A 77 -38.30 -20.59 24.03
CA THR A 77 -38.05 -21.28 22.74
C THR A 77 -39.37 -21.79 22.19
N VAL A 78 -39.72 -21.39 20.97
CA VAL A 78 -40.99 -21.68 20.33
C VAL A 78 -40.74 -22.39 18.99
N ASN A 79 -41.35 -23.55 18.80
CA ASN A 79 -41.28 -24.32 17.55
C ASN A 79 -42.69 -24.40 16.93
N PRO A 80 -43.15 -23.36 16.22
CA PRO A 80 -44.49 -23.31 15.65
C PRO A 80 -44.68 -24.28 14.47
N THR A 81 -43.58 -24.74 13.86
CA THR A 81 -43.52 -25.90 12.95
C THR A 81 -42.28 -26.73 13.31
N ASP A 82 -42.28 -28.04 12.99
CA ASP A 82 -41.10 -28.91 13.18
C ASP A 82 -39.87 -28.46 12.35
N THR A 83 -40.03 -27.44 11.50
CA THR A 83 -39.02 -26.97 10.54
C THR A 83 -38.23 -25.76 11.03
N TYR A 84 -38.77 -24.95 11.95
CA TYR A 84 -38.12 -23.70 12.39
C TYR A 84 -38.28 -23.46 13.88
N ALA A 85 -37.15 -23.45 14.59
CA ALA A 85 -37.09 -22.96 15.96
C ALA A 85 -37.00 -21.43 16.00
N TRP A 86 -37.73 -20.84 16.93
CA TRP A 86 -37.76 -19.40 17.20
C TRP A 86 -37.44 -19.14 18.67
N TYR A 87 -36.70 -18.08 18.93
CA TYR A 87 -36.58 -17.55 20.29
C TYR A 87 -37.53 -16.37 20.45
N ARG A 88 -38.29 -16.38 21.55
CA ARG A 88 -38.87 -15.16 22.07
C ARG A 88 -37.78 -14.44 22.85
N ILE A 89 -37.47 -13.20 22.48
CA ILE A 89 -36.38 -12.42 23.04
C ILE A 89 -36.86 -11.10 23.64
N GLY A 90 -36.14 -10.62 24.65
CA GLY A 90 -36.22 -9.28 25.20
C GLY A 90 -34.91 -8.53 24.98
N PHE A 91 -34.96 -7.27 24.55
CA PHE A 91 -33.77 -6.48 24.21
C PHE A 91 -34.03 -4.97 24.32
N ASP A 92 -32.94 -4.21 24.48
CA ASP A 92 -33.00 -2.75 24.41
C ASP A 92 -33.07 -2.27 22.95
N ASN A 93 -34.09 -1.48 22.64
CA ASN A 93 -34.30 -0.84 21.35
C ASN A 93 -34.33 0.68 21.52
N ASN A 94 -33.18 1.34 21.35
CA ASN A 94 -33.02 2.79 21.51
C ASN A 94 -33.51 3.30 22.88
N GLY A 95 -33.18 2.59 23.97
CA GLY A 95 -33.55 2.96 25.34
C GLY A 95 -34.93 2.45 25.79
N VAL A 96 -35.64 1.69 24.95
CA VAL A 96 -36.93 1.06 25.28
C VAL A 96 -36.78 -0.46 25.27
N TYR A 97 -37.09 -1.11 26.41
CA TYR A 97 -37.16 -2.56 26.48
C TYR A 97 -38.29 -3.09 25.59
N THR A 98 -37.93 -3.92 24.62
CA THR A 98 -38.82 -4.46 23.59
C THR A 98 -38.74 -5.98 23.61
N GLU A 99 -39.89 -6.64 23.39
CA GLU A 99 -39.95 -8.09 23.19
C GLU A 99 -40.39 -8.44 21.76
N GLY A 100 -39.93 -9.58 21.26
CA GLY A 100 -40.35 -10.12 19.97
C GLY A 100 -39.81 -11.52 19.72
N TYR A 101 -40.04 -12.03 18.52
CA TYR A 101 -39.59 -13.33 18.06
C TYR A 101 -38.50 -13.17 17.01
N ILE A 102 -37.44 -13.96 17.15
CA ILE A 102 -36.31 -14.01 16.23
C ILE A 102 -36.06 -15.48 15.87
N ALA A 103 -35.73 -15.78 14.62
CA ALA A 103 -35.41 -17.15 14.24
C ALA A 103 -34.15 -17.60 14.99
N ALA A 104 -34.19 -18.81 15.57
CA ALA A 104 -33.14 -19.30 16.46
C ALA A 104 -31.76 -19.35 15.79
N GLU A 105 -31.73 -19.58 14.47
CA GLU A 105 -30.51 -19.59 13.66
C GLU A 105 -29.70 -18.28 13.71
N PHE A 106 -30.32 -17.16 14.07
CA PHE A 106 -29.66 -15.86 14.15
C PHE A 106 -29.16 -15.51 15.55
N VAL A 107 -29.36 -16.38 16.56
CA VAL A 107 -28.97 -16.09 17.95
C VAL A 107 -28.08 -17.21 18.47
N THR A 108 -26.84 -16.87 18.84
CA THR A 108 -25.99 -17.76 19.64
C THR A 108 -26.45 -17.66 21.09
N ILE A 109 -26.82 -18.79 21.70
CA ILE A 109 -27.06 -18.83 23.14
C ILE A 109 -25.73 -18.60 23.86
N ASN A 110 -25.67 -17.58 24.71
CA ASN A 110 -24.56 -17.39 25.62
C ASN A 110 -24.72 -18.41 26.75
N VAL A 111 -24.07 -19.56 26.60
CA VAL A 111 -23.99 -20.56 27.66
C VAL A 111 -22.96 -20.13 28.71
N THR A 112 -23.35 -20.16 29.98
CA THR A 112 -22.38 -20.16 31.08
C THR A 112 -21.79 -21.56 31.14
N TYR A 113 -20.53 -21.72 30.72
CA TYR A 113 -19.87 -23.02 30.75
C TYR A 113 -18.98 -23.12 31.99
N THR A 114 -18.91 -24.33 32.55
CA THR A 114 -17.87 -24.69 33.50
C THR A 114 -16.59 -24.95 32.71
N GLU A 115 -15.44 -24.52 33.21
CA GLU A 115 -14.15 -24.77 32.56
C GLU A 115 -13.94 -26.29 32.39
N ASP A 116 -13.79 -26.74 31.14
CA ASP A 116 -13.44 -28.12 30.78
C ASP A 116 -11.93 -28.15 30.49
N THR A 117 -11.13 -28.54 31.49
CA THR A 117 -9.67 -28.53 31.41
C THR A 117 -9.12 -29.46 30.32
N ASP A 118 -9.82 -30.55 30.03
CA ASP A 118 -9.44 -31.48 28.97
C ASP A 118 -9.65 -30.83 27.60
N PHE A 119 -10.77 -30.13 27.43
CA PHE A 119 -11.04 -29.37 26.20
C PHE A 119 -10.09 -28.17 26.02
N GLU A 120 -9.73 -27.46 27.09
CA GLU A 120 -8.71 -26.41 27.02
C GLU A 120 -7.35 -26.97 26.59
N THR A 121 -6.95 -28.10 27.18
CA THR A 121 -5.70 -28.79 26.82
C THR A 121 -5.74 -29.23 25.35
N TYR A 122 -6.87 -29.77 24.90
CA TYR A 122 -7.09 -30.14 23.50
C TYR A 122 -6.98 -28.93 22.55
N MET A 123 -7.68 -27.82 22.83
CA MET A 123 -7.61 -26.62 21.99
C MET A 123 -6.19 -26.02 21.92
N ASN A 124 -5.48 -26.01 23.05
CA ASN A 124 -4.08 -25.59 23.09
C ASN A 124 -3.18 -26.52 22.27
N GLY A 125 -3.40 -27.83 22.35
CA GLY A 125 -2.69 -28.83 21.54
C GLY A 125 -2.97 -28.71 20.04
N GLN A 126 -4.19 -28.29 19.65
CA GLN A 126 -4.51 -27.95 18.26
C GLN A 126 -3.84 -26.63 17.81
N GLY A 127 -3.49 -25.74 18.75
CA GLY A 127 -2.89 -24.44 18.44
C GLY A 127 -3.90 -23.34 18.09
N PHE A 128 -5.14 -23.43 18.59
CA PHE A 128 -6.11 -22.35 18.40
C PHE A 128 -5.71 -21.07 19.15
N PRO A 129 -5.73 -19.89 18.51
CA PRO A 129 -5.56 -18.61 19.19
C PRO A 129 -6.69 -18.36 20.20
N GLU A 130 -6.42 -17.60 21.27
CA GLU A 130 -7.42 -17.30 22.31
C GLU A 130 -8.68 -16.62 21.74
N SER A 131 -8.54 -15.84 20.66
CA SER A 131 -9.64 -15.17 19.96
C SER A 131 -10.66 -16.12 19.32
N TYR A 132 -10.34 -17.42 19.17
CA TYR A 132 -11.26 -18.44 18.66
C TYR A 132 -12.02 -19.15 19.78
N LYS A 133 -11.37 -19.33 20.94
CA LYS A 133 -11.79 -20.31 21.94
C LYS A 133 -13.15 -20.01 22.55
N ALA A 134 -13.57 -18.75 22.62
CA ALA A 134 -14.89 -18.39 23.14
C ALA A 134 -16.04 -19.10 22.39
N GLY A 135 -16.02 -19.07 21.05
CA GLY A 135 -17.03 -19.76 20.24
C GLY A 135 -16.89 -21.27 20.30
N LEU A 136 -15.66 -21.80 20.34
CA LEU A 136 -15.39 -23.23 20.46
C LEU A 136 -15.91 -23.81 21.78
N ARG A 137 -15.69 -23.12 22.91
CA ARG A 137 -16.20 -23.50 24.24
C ARG A 137 -17.72 -23.57 24.25
N GLN A 138 -18.39 -22.59 23.65
CA GLN A 138 -19.85 -22.58 23.56
C GLN A 138 -20.36 -23.79 22.77
N MET A 139 -19.78 -24.06 21.61
CA MET A 139 -20.17 -25.21 20.79
C MET A 139 -19.84 -26.55 21.44
N HIS A 140 -18.69 -26.67 22.12
CA HIS A 140 -18.31 -27.87 22.86
C HIS A 140 -19.26 -28.15 24.02
N ALA A 141 -19.63 -27.11 24.79
CA ALA A 141 -20.61 -27.25 25.87
C ALA A 141 -21.98 -27.70 25.36
N GLN A 142 -22.38 -27.24 24.16
CA GLN A 142 -23.65 -27.63 23.54
C GLN A 142 -23.60 -29.01 22.88
N TYR A 143 -22.49 -29.35 22.23
CA TYR A 143 -22.29 -30.58 21.46
C TYR A 143 -20.93 -31.22 21.78
N PRO A 144 -20.79 -31.92 22.91
CA PRO A 144 -19.49 -32.40 23.42
C PRO A 144 -18.78 -33.44 22.54
N LYS A 145 -19.46 -33.99 21.53
CA LYS A 145 -18.90 -34.96 20.57
C LYS A 145 -18.32 -34.29 19.32
N TRP A 146 -18.54 -32.99 19.13
CA TRP A 146 -17.95 -32.27 18.02
C TRP A 146 -16.44 -32.16 18.19
N VAL A 147 -15.72 -32.29 17.08
CA VAL A 147 -14.26 -32.29 17.05
C VAL A 147 -13.82 -31.07 16.26
N PHE A 148 -13.10 -30.16 16.91
CA PHE A 148 -12.60 -28.94 16.29
C PHE A 148 -11.10 -29.06 16.04
N THR A 149 -10.72 -29.19 14.77
CA THR A 149 -9.31 -29.25 14.38
C THR A 149 -8.85 -27.91 13.83
N ALA A 150 -7.71 -27.40 14.31
CA ALA A 150 -7.11 -26.19 13.75
C ALA A 150 -6.37 -26.53 12.46
N ASP A 151 -6.83 -25.96 11.35
CA ASP A 151 -6.13 -26.08 10.07
C ASP A 151 -5.24 -24.85 9.85
N HIS A 152 -3.94 -25.02 10.13
CA HIS A 152 -2.96 -23.94 10.06
C HIS A 152 -2.65 -23.60 8.60
N VAL A 153 -3.28 -22.53 8.12
CA VAL A 153 -3.17 -22.09 6.73
C VAL A 153 -1.75 -21.63 6.45
N SER A 154 -1.16 -22.13 5.37
CA SER A 154 0.21 -21.80 4.95
C SER A 154 0.36 -20.37 4.41
N TYR A 155 -0.74 -19.76 3.96
CA TYR A 155 -0.79 -18.38 3.46
C TYR A 155 -0.92 -17.35 4.57
N ASP A 156 -0.23 -16.22 4.38
CA ASP A 156 -0.44 -14.99 5.14
C ASP A 156 -1.84 -14.40 4.88
N TRP A 157 -2.48 -13.89 5.93
CA TRP A 157 -3.81 -13.27 5.85
C TRP A 157 -3.92 -12.23 4.73
N ASN A 158 -2.95 -11.31 4.61
CA ASN A 158 -3.01 -10.23 3.62
C ASN A 158 -2.82 -10.74 2.20
N THR A 159 -2.12 -11.88 2.02
CA THR A 159 -1.99 -12.54 0.72
C THR A 159 -3.35 -13.06 0.25
N VAL A 160 -4.08 -13.75 1.13
CA VAL A 160 -5.42 -14.26 0.81
C VAL A 160 -6.39 -13.10 0.59
N LEU A 161 -6.39 -12.10 1.48
CA LEU A 161 -7.23 -10.92 1.34
C LEU A 161 -7.01 -10.20 -0.01
N THR A 162 -5.75 -9.98 -0.38
CA THR A 162 -5.39 -9.36 -1.67
C THR A 162 -5.83 -10.22 -2.84
N ALA A 163 -5.66 -11.55 -2.75
CA ALA A 163 -6.07 -12.48 -3.77
C ALA A 163 -7.59 -12.49 -3.97
N GLU A 164 -8.38 -12.36 -2.91
CA GLU A 164 -9.85 -12.32 -2.94
C GLU A 164 -10.42 -10.96 -3.34
N CYS A 165 -9.71 -9.86 -3.06
CA CYS A 165 -10.13 -8.51 -3.43
C CYS A 165 -9.87 -8.13 -4.90
N LYS A 166 -9.38 -9.06 -5.72
CA LYS A 166 -9.25 -8.85 -7.17
C LYS A 166 -10.62 -8.58 -7.79
N ILE A 167 -10.67 -7.60 -8.68
CA ILE A 167 -11.89 -7.20 -9.40
C ILE A 167 -12.53 -8.41 -10.09
N GLY A 168 -13.83 -8.60 -9.87
CA GLY A 168 -14.60 -9.69 -10.46
C GLY A 168 -14.44 -11.06 -9.80
N LYS A 169 -13.60 -11.20 -8.77
CA LYS A 169 -13.33 -12.50 -8.14
C LYS A 169 -14.31 -12.87 -7.03
N SER A 170 -14.32 -12.10 -5.95
CA SER A 170 -15.33 -12.24 -4.89
C SER A 170 -16.48 -11.29 -5.17
N LEU A 171 -17.68 -11.85 -5.34
CA LEU A 171 -18.87 -11.12 -5.77
C LEU A 171 -19.93 -11.10 -4.67
N ILE A 172 -20.81 -10.10 -4.76
CA ILE A 172 -22.01 -9.96 -3.95
C ILE A 172 -23.15 -9.43 -4.84
N SER A 173 -24.41 -9.68 -4.47
CA SER A 173 -25.54 -9.12 -5.23
C SER A 173 -25.48 -7.60 -5.23
N GLY A 174 -25.65 -6.97 -6.39
CA GLY A 174 -25.64 -5.51 -6.54
C GLY A 174 -26.77 -4.79 -5.81
N GLY A 175 -27.84 -5.51 -5.44
CA GLY A 175 -28.90 -5.03 -4.55
C GLY A 175 -28.52 -5.00 -3.06
N SER A 176 -27.30 -5.43 -2.69
CA SER A 176 -26.79 -5.35 -1.32
C SER A 176 -26.42 -3.91 -0.94
N ILE A 177 -26.30 -3.66 0.36
CA ILE A 177 -25.91 -2.34 0.88
C ILE A 177 -24.57 -1.88 0.34
N ASP A 178 -24.37 -0.56 0.22
CA ASP A 178 -23.21 0.01 -0.47
C ASP A 178 -21.86 -0.39 0.15
N SER A 179 -21.76 -0.47 1.48
CA SER A 179 -20.51 -0.90 2.14
C SER A 179 -20.10 -2.35 1.84
N TRP A 180 -20.98 -3.16 1.24
CA TRP A 180 -20.67 -4.53 0.83
C TRP A 180 -20.04 -4.59 -0.57
N LYS A 181 -20.13 -3.52 -1.34
CA LYS A 181 -19.72 -3.45 -2.74
C LYS A 181 -18.42 -2.65 -2.88
N SER A 182 -17.50 -3.12 -3.72
CA SER A 182 -16.22 -2.46 -3.93
C SER A 182 -16.38 -1.21 -4.77
N MET A 183 -15.69 -0.13 -4.40
CA MET A 183 -15.55 1.08 -5.21
C MET A 183 -14.19 1.16 -5.90
N ALA A 184 -13.37 0.10 -5.84
CA ALA A 184 -12.07 0.11 -6.50
C ALA A 184 -12.20 0.34 -8.02
N PRO A 185 -11.20 0.95 -8.68
CA PRO A 185 -11.19 1.09 -10.13
C PRO A 185 -11.46 -0.25 -10.83
N GLY A 186 -12.45 -0.26 -11.74
CA GLY A 186 -12.91 -1.47 -12.43
C GLY A 186 -14.03 -2.25 -11.74
N ALA A 187 -14.36 -1.96 -10.48
CA ALA A 187 -15.57 -2.48 -9.80
C ALA A 187 -16.72 -1.46 -9.78
N TYR A 188 -16.42 -0.18 -9.89
CA TYR A 188 -17.39 0.92 -9.85
C TYR A 188 -17.08 1.90 -10.98
N ASP A 189 -18.11 2.28 -11.73
CA ASP A 189 -18.07 3.33 -12.72
C ASP A 189 -18.46 4.65 -12.05
N TYR A 190 -17.45 5.49 -11.87
CA TYR A 190 -17.59 6.78 -11.20
C TYR A 190 -18.28 7.84 -12.04
N ASP A 191 -18.40 7.65 -13.36
CA ASP A 191 -19.02 8.63 -14.24
C ASP A 191 -20.53 8.38 -14.31
N SER A 192 -20.95 7.11 -14.31
CA SER A 192 -22.38 6.73 -14.21
C SER A 192 -22.89 6.60 -12.77
N GLY A 193 -22.00 6.51 -11.79
CA GLY A 193 -22.35 6.30 -10.38
C GLY A 193 -22.86 4.88 -10.09
N THR A 194 -22.49 3.89 -10.90
CA THR A 194 -23.02 2.52 -10.80
C THR A 194 -21.92 1.47 -10.62
N TRP A 195 -22.24 0.36 -9.95
CA TRP A 195 -21.33 -0.78 -9.85
C TRP A 195 -21.33 -1.60 -11.14
N ILE A 196 -20.14 -2.05 -11.52
CA ILE A 196 -19.93 -2.87 -12.70
C ILE A 196 -20.41 -4.30 -12.39
N SER A 197 -21.34 -4.79 -13.22
CA SER A 197 -21.86 -6.16 -13.15
C SER A 197 -20.92 -7.12 -13.86
N PHE A 198 -20.67 -8.28 -13.24
CA PHE A 198 -19.79 -9.34 -13.76
C PHE A 198 -20.56 -10.55 -14.30
N ASP A 199 -21.88 -10.55 -14.19
CA ASP A 199 -22.76 -11.57 -14.78
C ASP A 199 -24.17 -11.01 -15.10
N SER A 200 -25.07 -11.88 -15.55
CA SER A 200 -26.47 -11.56 -15.86
C SER A 200 -27.37 -11.38 -14.63
N GLY A 201 -26.90 -11.72 -13.43
CA GLY A 201 -27.65 -11.65 -12.17
C GLY A 201 -27.46 -10.35 -11.40
N TYR A 202 -26.78 -9.36 -12.00
CA TYR A 202 -26.35 -8.13 -11.35
C TYR A 202 -25.45 -8.40 -10.13
N TRP A 203 -24.43 -9.25 -10.30
CA TRP A 203 -23.40 -9.47 -9.29
C TRP A 203 -22.21 -8.55 -9.48
N VAL A 204 -21.79 -7.91 -8.39
CA VAL A 204 -20.76 -6.86 -8.38
C VAL A 204 -19.62 -7.27 -7.46
N THR A 205 -18.44 -6.68 -7.64
CA THR A 205 -17.28 -7.00 -6.79
C THR A 205 -17.55 -6.63 -5.33
N ALA A 206 -17.28 -7.55 -4.40
CA ALA A 206 -17.42 -7.34 -2.97
C ALA A 206 -16.34 -6.39 -2.42
N SER A 207 -16.69 -5.57 -1.41
CA SER A 207 -15.74 -4.67 -0.76
C SER A 207 -14.69 -5.44 0.04
N GLN A 208 -13.50 -4.87 0.21
CA GLN A 208 -12.45 -5.47 1.05
C GLN A 208 -12.93 -5.72 2.50
N ALA A 209 -13.79 -4.85 3.03
CA ALA A 209 -14.37 -5.03 4.36
C ALA A 209 -15.27 -6.28 4.43
N LEU A 210 -16.11 -6.51 3.41
CA LEU A 210 -16.96 -7.70 3.37
C LEU A 210 -16.12 -8.97 3.15
N VAL A 211 -15.10 -8.92 2.29
CA VAL A 211 -14.16 -10.02 2.08
C VAL A 211 -13.44 -10.35 3.39
N SER A 212 -13.00 -9.34 4.15
CA SER A 212 -12.36 -9.54 5.46
C SER A 212 -13.30 -10.20 6.47
N TYR A 213 -14.57 -9.78 6.52
CA TYR A 213 -15.60 -10.42 7.35
C TYR A 213 -15.80 -11.90 6.98
N ALA A 214 -15.92 -12.21 5.69
CA ALA A 214 -16.15 -13.56 5.20
C ALA A 214 -14.92 -14.49 5.36
N LEU A 215 -13.71 -13.92 5.29
CA LEU A 215 -12.45 -14.64 5.51
C LEU A 215 -12.14 -14.91 6.98
N ASP A 216 -12.80 -14.25 7.93
CA ASP A 216 -12.48 -14.40 9.34
C ASP A 216 -13.30 -15.53 9.97
N PRO A 217 -12.70 -16.71 10.30
CA PRO A 217 -13.47 -17.84 10.79
C PRO A 217 -14.15 -17.57 12.13
N ARG A 218 -13.62 -16.61 12.92
CA ARG A 218 -14.16 -16.21 14.22
C ARG A 218 -15.59 -15.67 14.13
N ASN A 219 -15.97 -15.09 12.97
CA ASN A 219 -17.35 -14.64 12.71
C ASN A 219 -18.38 -15.78 12.62
N PHE A 220 -17.92 -17.01 12.47
CA PHE A 220 -18.76 -18.15 12.11
C PHE A 220 -18.69 -19.29 13.14
N LEU A 221 -18.05 -19.09 14.29
CA LEU A 221 -17.95 -20.07 15.38
C LEU A 221 -19.24 -20.13 16.21
N ASN A 222 -20.30 -20.65 15.60
CA ASN A 222 -21.57 -20.98 16.25
C ASN A 222 -22.16 -22.26 15.64
N SER A 223 -23.13 -22.87 16.33
CA SER A 223 -23.73 -24.18 15.99
C SER A 223 -24.37 -24.30 14.60
N THR A 224 -24.53 -23.19 13.89
CA THR A 224 -25.09 -23.13 12.54
C THR A 224 -23.98 -22.88 11.52
N ASN A 225 -23.25 -21.79 11.67
CA ASN A 225 -22.29 -21.35 10.65
C ASN A 225 -20.99 -22.17 10.67
N VAL A 226 -20.69 -22.88 11.77
CA VAL A 226 -19.49 -23.73 11.86
C VAL A 226 -19.48 -24.84 10.80
N PHE A 227 -20.66 -25.23 10.28
CA PHE A 227 -20.80 -26.20 9.20
C PHE A 227 -20.10 -25.78 7.90
N MET A 228 -19.78 -24.49 7.71
CA MET A 228 -18.92 -24.10 6.58
C MET A 228 -17.50 -24.69 6.67
N PHE A 229 -17.11 -25.13 7.86
CA PHE A 229 -15.84 -25.80 8.18
C PHE A 229 -16.00 -27.31 8.36
N GLU A 230 -17.19 -27.89 8.14
CA GLU A 230 -17.36 -29.35 8.23
C GLU A 230 -16.37 -30.02 7.28
N ASN A 231 -15.65 -31.03 7.78
CA ASN A 231 -14.77 -31.84 6.96
C ASN A 231 -15.60 -32.81 6.12
N LEU A 232 -15.71 -32.47 4.83
CA LEU A 232 -16.47 -33.21 3.84
C LEU A 232 -15.73 -34.46 3.32
N GLY A 233 -14.52 -34.73 3.81
CA GLY A 233 -13.75 -35.94 3.50
C GLY A 233 -14.27 -37.18 4.23
N TYR A 234 -14.06 -38.34 3.62
CA TYR A 234 -14.37 -39.63 4.24
C TYR A 234 -13.40 -39.96 5.40
N ASN A 235 -13.95 -40.26 6.56
CA ASN A 235 -13.23 -40.73 7.74
C ASN A 235 -14.00 -41.86 8.42
N SER A 236 -13.61 -43.11 8.13
CA SER A 236 -14.24 -44.32 8.63
C SER A 236 -14.16 -44.52 10.15
N SER A 237 -13.29 -43.77 10.85
CA SER A 237 -13.15 -43.87 12.30
C SER A 237 -14.19 -43.04 13.06
N LEU A 238 -14.79 -42.05 12.40
CA LEU A 238 -15.73 -41.11 13.00
C LEU A 238 -17.12 -41.21 12.37
N GLN A 239 -17.18 -41.48 11.07
CA GLN A 239 -18.44 -41.60 10.33
C GLN A 239 -18.95 -43.05 10.36
N THR A 240 -20.17 -43.23 10.87
CA THR A 240 -20.79 -44.53 11.14
C THR A 240 -22.16 -44.66 10.50
N GLU A 241 -22.60 -45.90 10.23
CA GLU A 241 -23.95 -46.21 9.74
C GLU A 241 -25.05 -45.68 10.67
N ALA A 242 -24.83 -45.73 11.99
CA ALA A 242 -25.77 -45.18 12.97
C ALA A 242 -25.98 -43.67 12.77
N GLY A 243 -24.90 -42.91 12.52
CA GLY A 243 -25.00 -41.49 12.21
C GLY A 243 -25.75 -41.23 10.89
N ILE A 244 -25.53 -42.05 9.85
CA ILE A 244 -26.29 -41.93 8.60
C ILE A 244 -27.77 -42.19 8.83
N ASN A 245 -28.12 -43.25 9.56
CA ASN A 245 -29.50 -43.58 9.90
C ASN A 245 -30.21 -42.44 10.64
N SER A 246 -29.50 -41.69 11.47
CA SER A 246 -30.04 -40.48 12.11
C SER A 246 -30.30 -39.34 11.12
N ILE A 247 -29.47 -39.16 10.09
CA ILE A 247 -29.64 -38.13 9.06
C ILE A 247 -30.82 -38.47 8.15
N VAL A 248 -30.92 -39.73 7.72
CA VAL A 248 -31.96 -40.16 6.76
C VAL A 248 -33.31 -40.47 7.42
N SER A 249 -33.40 -40.41 8.75
CA SER A 249 -34.63 -40.64 9.51
C SER A 249 -35.72 -39.66 9.08
N GLY A 250 -36.94 -40.16 8.82
CA GLY A 250 -38.05 -39.33 8.35
C GLY A 250 -37.96 -38.92 6.87
N THR A 251 -36.99 -39.45 6.13
CA THR A 251 -36.84 -39.25 4.68
C THR A 251 -37.08 -40.56 3.91
N PHE A 252 -37.19 -40.49 2.59
CA PHE A 252 -37.29 -41.66 1.72
C PHE A 252 -36.10 -42.61 1.85
N MET A 253 -34.94 -42.12 2.33
CA MET A 253 -33.74 -42.92 2.53
C MET A 253 -33.74 -43.70 3.86
N GLN A 254 -34.74 -43.53 4.72
CA GLN A 254 -34.84 -44.29 5.98
C GLN A 254 -34.99 -45.81 5.76
N SER A 255 -35.42 -46.22 4.56
CA SER A 255 -35.59 -47.62 4.18
C SER A 255 -35.24 -47.81 2.70
N VAL A 256 -34.77 -49.00 2.34
CA VAL A 256 -34.53 -49.38 0.95
C VAL A 256 -35.66 -50.29 0.45
N GLY A 257 -36.01 -50.15 -0.83
CA GLY A 257 -36.97 -51.07 -1.47
C GLY A 257 -36.30 -52.32 -2.05
N SER A 258 -37.01 -53.08 -2.89
CA SER A 258 -36.53 -54.38 -3.38
C SER A 258 -35.73 -54.25 -4.68
N ILE A 259 -34.80 -55.18 -4.94
CA ILE A 259 -34.12 -55.21 -6.25
C ILE A 259 -35.12 -55.49 -7.38
N GLY A 260 -36.09 -56.38 -7.15
CA GLY A 260 -37.06 -56.80 -8.15
C GLY A 260 -38.06 -55.74 -8.62
N ASP A 261 -38.24 -54.65 -7.86
CA ASP A 261 -39.12 -53.53 -8.24
C ASP A 261 -38.35 -52.29 -8.74
N GLY A 262 -37.02 -52.39 -8.87
CA GLY A 262 -36.14 -51.30 -9.30
C GLY A 262 -35.89 -50.22 -8.24
N THR A 263 -36.32 -50.44 -6.99
CA THR A 263 -36.15 -49.47 -5.90
C THR A 263 -35.05 -49.84 -4.89
N GLY A 264 -34.45 -51.03 -5.02
CA GLY A 264 -33.34 -51.48 -4.20
C GLY A 264 -31.97 -50.91 -4.62
N LEU A 265 -30.98 -51.14 -3.76
CA LEU A 265 -29.58 -50.72 -3.96
C LEU A 265 -28.70 -51.95 -4.21
N GLU A 266 -28.19 -52.07 -5.44
CA GLU A 266 -27.25 -53.13 -5.82
C GLU A 266 -26.08 -52.55 -6.62
N PHE A 267 -24.89 -53.03 -6.30
CA PHE A 267 -23.67 -52.72 -7.04
C PHE A 267 -22.72 -53.91 -7.08
N ASN A 268 -22.36 -54.33 -8.29
CA ASN A 268 -21.44 -55.44 -8.59
C ASN A 268 -21.83 -56.77 -7.91
N GLY A 269 -23.11 -57.12 -7.93
CA GLY A 269 -23.67 -58.34 -7.35
C GLY A 269 -23.89 -58.27 -5.84
N VAL A 270 -23.62 -57.12 -5.20
CA VAL A 270 -23.80 -56.91 -3.76
C VAL A 270 -25.05 -56.08 -3.51
N ASN A 271 -25.97 -56.63 -2.71
CA ASN A 271 -27.19 -55.94 -2.28
C ASN A 271 -26.93 -55.15 -0.98
N TYR A 272 -27.38 -53.89 -0.95
CA TYR A 272 -27.30 -53.01 0.21
C TYR A 272 -28.69 -52.85 0.81
N TYR A 273 -28.89 -53.43 2.00
CA TYR A 273 -30.19 -53.49 2.68
C TYR A 273 -30.57 -52.20 3.44
N SER A 274 -29.78 -51.13 3.31
CA SER A 274 -30.13 -49.80 3.80
C SER A 274 -29.39 -48.74 2.99
N TYR A 275 -29.89 -47.50 2.99
CA TYR A 275 -29.11 -46.37 2.46
C TYR A 275 -27.87 -46.11 3.30
N ALA A 276 -27.84 -46.41 4.60
CA ALA A 276 -26.65 -46.25 5.42
C ALA A 276 -25.48 -47.11 4.92
N THR A 277 -25.70 -48.40 4.68
CA THR A 277 -24.65 -49.28 4.15
C THR A 277 -24.25 -48.90 2.73
N GLY A 278 -25.21 -48.49 1.90
CA GLY A 278 -24.95 -47.98 0.55
C GLY A 278 -24.10 -46.71 0.56
N LEU A 279 -24.48 -45.71 1.36
CA LEU A 279 -23.76 -44.43 1.45
C LEU A 279 -22.38 -44.59 2.08
N MET A 280 -22.19 -45.52 3.02
CA MET A 280 -20.85 -45.90 3.48
C MET A 280 -19.99 -46.44 2.34
N LYS A 281 -20.57 -47.26 1.46
CA LYS A 281 -19.84 -47.75 0.28
C LYS A 281 -19.50 -46.62 -0.69
N ALA A 282 -20.45 -45.73 -0.95
CA ALA A 282 -20.25 -44.57 -1.81
C ALA A 282 -19.14 -43.66 -1.26
N ALA A 283 -19.13 -43.41 0.05
CA ALA A 283 -18.09 -42.67 0.73
C ALA A 283 -16.71 -43.33 0.58
N GLN A 284 -16.62 -44.65 0.83
CA GLN A 284 -15.38 -45.40 0.66
C GLN A 284 -14.80 -45.28 -0.78
N MET A 285 -15.67 -45.30 -1.80
CA MET A 285 -15.23 -45.23 -3.19
C MET A 285 -14.93 -43.81 -3.68
N SER A 286 -15.63 -42.82 -3.12
CA SER A 286 -15.53 -41.43 -3.57
C SER A 286 -14.57 -40.58 -2.77
N GLY A 287 -14.21 -40.98 -1.55
CA GLY A 287 -13.45 -40.15 -0.60
C GLY A 287 -14.30 -39.07 0.08
N VAL A 288 -15.62 -39.06 -0.12
CA VAL A 288 -16.54 -38.05 0.42
C VAL A 288 -17.23 -38.55 1.68
N SER A 289 -17.47 -37.66 2.64
CA SER A 289 -18.23 -37.91 3.86
C SER A 289 -19.61 -38.51 3.54
N PRO A 290 -19.98 -39.68 4.09
CA PRO A 290 -21.29 -40.28 3.90
C PRO A 290 -22.40 -39.43 4.54
N TYR A 291 -22.06 -38.58 5.52
CA TYR A 291 -23.00 -37.62 6.10
C TYR A 291 -23.32 -36.53 5.08
N HIS A 292 -22.30 -35.94 4.46
CA HIS A 292 -22.47 -34.97 3.38
C HIS A 292 -23.19 -35.56 2.16
N LEU A 293 -22.89 -36.82 1.78
CA LEU A 293 -23.63 -37.49 0.70
C LEU A 293 -25.12 -37.63 1.04
N ALA A 294 -25.46 -38.03 2.27
CA ALA A 294 -26.84 -38.16 2.71
C ALA A 294 -27.57 -36.80 2.68
N THR A 295 -27.00 -35.77 3.30
CA THR A 295 -27.60 -34.44 3.36
C THR A 295 -27.76 -33.84 1.97
N ARG A 296 -26.78 -34.01 1.08
CA ARG A 296 -26.85 -33.51 -0.31
C ARG A 296 -27.94 -34.21 -1.10
N ILE A 297 -28.09 -35.53 -1.01
CA ILE A 297 -29.19 -36.24 -1.69
C ILE A 297 -30.55 -35.73 -1.19
N ILE A 298 -30.72 -35.52 0.12
CA ILE A 298 -31.96 -34.97 0.68
C ILE A 298 -32.24 -33.57 0.10
N GLN A 299 -31.23 -32.72 0.03
CA GLN A 299 -31.35 -31.37 -0.52
C GLN A 299 -31.73 -31.38 -2.01
N GLU A 300 -31.10 -32.26 -2.80
CA GLU A 300 -31.28 -32.31 -4.26
C GLU A 300 -32.59 -33.00 -4.69
N ILE A 301 -33.02 -34.02 -3.94
CA ILE A 301 -34.17 -34.87 -4.31
C ILE A 301 -35.43 -34.51 -3.52
N GLY A 302 -35.27 -33.89 -2.35
CA GLY A 302 -36.32 -33.69 -1.36
C GLY A 302 -36.51 -34.90 -0.44
N SER A 303 -36.97 -34.64 0.78
CA SER A 303 -37.14 -35.66 1.83
C SER A 303 -38.09 -36.80 1.45
N ASN A 304 -39.05 -36.58 0.55
CA ASN A 304 -40.01 -37.60 0.12
C ASN A 304 -39.52 -38.49 -1.02
N GLY A 305 -38.39 -38.18 -1.67
CA GLY A 305 -37.83 -39.06 -2.71
C GLY A 305 -38.64 -39.17 -4.01
N GLN A 306 -39.58 -38.26 -4.25
CA GLN A 306 -40.53 -38.35 -5.38
C GLN A 306 -40.02 -37.70 -6.68
N SER A 307 -38.80 -37.17 -6.68
CA SER A 307 -38.21 -36.56 -7.89
C SER A 307 -38.11 -37.56 -9.03
N ASN A 308 -38.52 -37.13 -10.23
CA ASN A 308 -38.37 -37.92 -11.46
C ASN A 308 -36.90 -38.26 -11.75
N SER A 309 -35.94 -37.47 -11.24
CA SER A 309 -34.49 -37.74 -11.35
C SER A 309 -34.08 -39.09 -10.77
N ILE A 310 -34.82 -39.66 -9.82
CA ILE A 310 -34.50 -40.95 -9.20
C ILE A 310 -35.62 -41.99 -9.34
N SER A 311 -36.64 -41.71 -10.17
CA SER A 311 -37.80 -42.58 -10.33
C SER A 311 -37.46 -43.88 -11.08
N GLY A 312 -36.53 -43.81 -12.03
CA GLY A 312 -36.28 -44.86 -13.03
C GLY A 312 -37.42 -45.02 -14.06
N LYS A 313 -38.43 -44.14 -14.04
CA LYS A 313 -39.68 -44.27 -14.83
C LYS A 313 -39.91 -43.13 -15.82
N THR A 314 -39.01 -42.14 -15.87
CA THR A 314 -39.05 -41.06 -16.85
C THR A 314 -39.03 -41.62 -18.27
N ILE A 315 -39.98 -41.22 -19.12
CA ILE A 315 -40.26 -41.84 -20.44
C ILE A 315 -39.05 -41.74 -21.37
N GLU A 316 -38.35 -40.61 -21.34
CA GLU A 316 -37.21 -40.30 -22.18
C GLU A 316 -35.96 -41.12 -21.80
N TYR A 317 -35.82 -41.46 -20.52
CA TYR A 317 -34.65 -42.15 -19.96
C TYR A 317 -35.04 -43.21 -18.92
N PRO A 318 -35.76 -44.28 -19.33
CA PRO A 318 -36.21 -45.32 -18.41
C PRO A 318 -35.01 -46.08 -17.84
N GLY A 319 -35.04 -46.37 -16.54
CA GLY A 319 -33.99 -47.10 -15.83
C GLY A 319 -32.75 -46.27 -15.47
N TYR A 320 -32.72 -44.96 -15.73
CA TYR A 320 -31.63 -44.07 -15.35
C TYR A 320 -31.96 -43.26 -14.09
N TYR A 321 -30.92 -42.95 -13.33
CA TYR A 321 -31.03 -42.27 -12.04
C TYR A 321 -29.97 -41.17 -11.90
N ASN A 322 -30.32 -40.07 -11.25
CA ASN A 322 -29.42 -38.97 -10.93
C ASN A 322 -29.72 -38.44 -9.51
N TYR A 323 -29.01 -38.97 -8.51
CA TYR A 323 -29.24 -38.65 -7.08
C TYR A 323 -28.73 -37.28 -6.63
N TYR A 324 -27.91 -36.61 -7.45
CA TYR A 324 -27.29 -35.32 -7.12
C TYR A 324 -27.58 -34.24 -8.16
N ASN A 325 -28.57 -34.47 -9.04
CA ASN A 325 -28.97 -33.54 -10.11
C ASN A 325 -27.81 -33.02 -10.99
N TRP A 326 -26.78 -33.83 -11.22
CA TRP A 326 -25.66 -33.44 -12.06
C TRP A 326 -26.12 -33.06 -13.47
N ASN A 327 -25.76 -31.87 -13.94
CA ASN A 327 -26.19 -31.28 -15.22
C ASN A 327 -27.71 -31.12 -15.39
N ALA A 328 -28.45 -31.00 -14.29
CA ALA A 328 -29.88 -30.73 -14.33
C ALA A 328 -30.17 -29.22 -14.38
N TYR A 329 -29.90 -28.58 -15.51
CA TYR A 329 -30.29 -27.19 -15.79
C TYR A 329 -31.21 -27.14 -17.01
N ALA A 330 -32.19 -26.24 -17.01
CA ALA A 330 -33.07 -26.05 -18.17
C ALA A 330 -32.27 -25.41 -19.31
N SER A 331 -32.39 -25.92 -20.53
CA SER A 331 -31.71 -25.35 -21.70
C SER A 331 -32.52 -25.60 -22.97
N GLY A 332 -32.87 -24.52 -23.68
CA GLY A 332 -33.78 -24.61 -24.82
C GLY A 332 -35.13 -25.17 -24.37
N ASP A 333 -35.62 -26.19 -25.09
CA ASP A 333 -36.92 -26.83 -24.81
C ASP A 333 -36.82 -28.00 -23.80
N LEU A 334 -35.64 -28.30 -23.26
CA LEU A 334 -35.43 -29.42 -22.34
C LEU A 334 -35.53 -28.97 -20.87
N GLU A 335 -36.41 -29.65 -20.12
CA GLU A 335 -36.52 -29.50 -18.68
C GLU A 335 -35.25 -29.97 -17.96
N ALA A 336 -34.96 -29.36 -16.81
CA ALA A 336 -33.76 -29.63 -16.01
C ALA A 336 -33.57 -31.13 -15.70
N ILE A 337 -34.64 -31.83 -15.30
CA ILE A 337 -34.58 -33.26 -14.96
C ILE A 337 -34.22 -34.10 -16.19
N ILE A 338 -34.79 -33.78 -17.36
CA ILE A 338 -34.50 -34.49 -18.61
C ILE A 338 -33.02 -34.30 -19.00
N ASN A 339 -32.49 -33.09 -18.87
CA ASN A 339 -31.06 -32.83 -19.08
C ASN A 339 -30.16 -33.60 -18.09
N GLY A 340 -30.55 -33.66 -16.83
CA GLY A 340 -29.82 -34.43 -15.82
C GLY A 340 -29.83 -35.94 -16.06
N LEU A 341 -30.95 -36.49 -16.54
CA LEU A 341 -31.06 -37.91 -16.92
C LEU A 341 -30.35 -38.23 -18.23
N ARG A 342 -30.37 -37.32 -19.21
CA ARG A 342 -29.51 -37.41 -20.40
C ARG A 342 -28.03 -37.48 -20.02
N TYR A 343 -27.60 -36.66 -19.06
CA TYR A 343 -26.24 -36.74 -18.55
C TYR A 343 -25.95 -38.12 -17.92
N ALA A 344 -26.91 -38.70 -17.21
CA ALA A 344 -26.78 -40.01 -16.56
C ALA A 344 -26.53 -41.17 -17.55
N THR A 345 -26.85 -41.02 -18.84
CA THR A 345 -26.64 -42.04 -19.88
C THR A 345 -25.23 -42.05 -20.48
N GLY A 346 -24.32 -41.17 -20.04
CA GLY A 346 -22.95 -41.12 -20.55
C GLY A 346 -22.17 -42.44 -20.36
N GLU A 347 -21.07 -42.61 -21.08
CA GLU A 347 -20.26 -43.84 -21.10
C GLU A 347 -18.84 -43.59 -20.53
N ASP A 348 -18.75 -43.14 -19.27
CA ASP A 348 -17.48 -42.87 -18.58
C ASP A 348 -17.35 -43.68 -17.28
N TYR A 349 -17.42 -45.00 -17.42
CA TYR A 349 -17.43 -45.94 -16.30
C TYR A 349 -16.28 -45.74 -15.30
N GLU A 350 -15.04 -45.64 -15.80
CA GLU A 350 -13.86 -45.47 -14.96
C GLU A 350 -13.84 -44.15 -14.18
N ALA A 351 -14.49 -43.10 -14.71
CA ALA A 351 -14.47 -41.78 -14.11
C ALA A 351 -15.64 -41.57 -13.12
N THR A 352 -16.86 -41.95 -13.50
CA THR A 352 -18.06 -41.66 -12.70
C THR A 352 -19.07 -42.80 -12.70
N LEU A 353 -18.71 -44.01 -13.14
CA LEU A 353 -19.59 -45.18 -13.21
C LEU A 353 -20.81 -45.02 -14.13
N ARG A 354 -20.88 -43.97 -14.98
CA ARG A 354 -21.96 -43.89 -15.97
C ARG A 354 -21.77 -44.98 -17.06
N PRO A 355 -22.86 -45.55 -17.60
CA PRO A 355 -24.26 -45.17 -17.40
C PRO A 355 -24.75 -45.44 -15.97
N TRP A 356 -25.49 -44.48 -15.39
CA TRP A 356 -26.13 -44.61 -14.08
C TRP A 356 -27.47 -45.35 -14.20
N ASN A 357 -27.40 -46.58 -14.68
CA ASN A 357 -28.52 -47.48 -14.93
C ASN A 357 -28.92 -48.32 -13.69
N SER A 358 -28.39 -48.00 -12.51
CA SER A 358 -28.88 -48.47 -11.22
C SER A 358 -28.81 -47.32 -10.21
N ARG A 359 -29.67 -47.38 -9.18
CA ARG A 359 -29.68 -46.39 -8.10
C ARG A 359 -28.31 -46.29 -7.44
N MET A 360 -27.69 -47.42 -7.13
CA MET A 360 -26.40 -47.45 -6.46
C MET A 360 -25.26 -46.92 -7.34
N ARG A 361 -25.29 -47.18 -8.66
CA ARG A 361 -24.31 -46.58 -9.60
C ARG A 361 -24.44 -45.06 -9.64
N SER A 362 -25.66 -44.54 -9.62
CA SER A 362 -25.91 -43.09 -9.54
C SER A 362 -25.41 -42.49 -8.23
N ILE A 363 -25.66 -43.16 -7.10
CA ILE A 363 -25.20 -42.71 -5.78
C ILE A 363 -23.67 -42.70 -5.69
N ILE A 364 -22.99 -43.79 -6.08
CA ILE A 364 -21.52 -43.86 -6.04
C ILE A 364 -20.92 -42.93 -7.10
N GLY A 365 -21.42 -42.98 -8.33
CA GLY A 365 -20.88 -42.23 -9.45
C GLY A 365 -20.99 -40.72 -9.28
N GLY A 366 -22.16 -40.26 -8.79
CA GLY A 366 -22.35 -38.88 -8.42
C GLY A 366 -21.49 -38.44 -7.23
N ALA A 367 -21.27 -39.32 -6.25
CA ALA A 367 -20.34 -39.07 -5.14
C ALA A 367 -18.88 -38.95 -5.61
N ILE A 368 -18.42 -39.83 -6.51
CA ILE A 368 -17.07 -39.75 -7.10
C ILE A 368 -16.89 -38.41 -7.81
N LYS A 369 -17.88 -37.98 -8.59
CA LYS A 369 -17.84 -36.67 -9.26
C LYS A 369 -17.77 -35.52 -8.26
N LEU A 370 -18.54 -35.58 -7.17
CA LEU A 370 -18.51 -34.59 -6.09
C LEU A 370 -17.13 -34.53 -5.42
N GLY A 371 -16.55 -35.70 -5.12
CA GLY A 371 -15.23 -35.81 -4.49
C GLY A 371 -14.09 -35.31 -5.38
N THR A 372 -14.09 -35.71 -6.66
CA THR A 372 -12.99 -35.46 -7.60
C THR A 372 -12.74 -33.98 -7.88
N GLY A 373 -13.81 -33.17 -7.90
CA GLY A 373 -13.70 -31.74 -8.22
C GLY A 373 -12.92 -30.96 -7.15
N TYR A 374 -13.23 -31.21 -5.87
CA TYR A 374 -12.88 -30.31 -4.76
C TYR A 374 -12.33 -31.06 -3.55
N ILE A 375 -13.12 -31.97 -2.96
CA ILE A 375 -12.80 -32.65 -1.70
C ILE A 375 -11.48 -33.43 -1.83
N ASN A 376 -11.36 -34.31 -2.82
CA ASN A 376 -10.14 -35.09 -3.01
C ASN A 376 -8.92 -34.26 -3.44
N LYS A 377 -9.09 -32.96 -3.73
CA LYS A 377 -8.01 -32.00 -3.96
C LYS A 377 -7.61 -31.21 -2.70
N GLY A 378 -8.22 -31.50 -1.56
CA GLY A 378 -8.02 -30.80 -0.29
C GLY A 378 -9.02 -29.67 -0.02
N GLN A 379 -9.95 -29.37 -0.94
CA GLN A 379 -11.01 -28.39 -0.69
C GLN A 379 -12.18 -29.03 0.07
N ASN A 380 -11.89 -29.47 1.28
CA ASN A 380 -12.70 -30.37 2.11
C ASN A 380 -13.79 -29.68 2.93
N SER A 381 -14.15 -28.44 2.62
CA SER A 381 -15.20 -27.69 3.31
C SER A 381 -15.78 -26.63 2.39
N LEU A 382 -16.99 -26.15 2.66
CA LEU A 382 -17.59 -25.03 1.91
C LEU A 382 -16.67 -23.80 1.92
N TYR A 383 -15.99 -23.57 3.05
CA TYR A 383 -15.00 -22.52 3.17
C TYR A 383 -13.83 -22.69 2.18
N TYR A 384 -13.25 -23.88 2.08
CA TYR A 384 -12.13 -24.14 1.16
C TYR A 384 -12.57 -24.18 -0.30
N GLN A 385 -13.82 -24.55 -0.56
CA GLN A 385 -14.41 -24.47 -1.90
C GLN A 385 -14.60 -23.02 -2.34
N LYS A 386 -14.94 -22.09 -1.43
CA LYS A 386 -15.03 -20.65 -1.76
C LYS A 386 -13.67 -19.98 -1.86
N PHE A 387 -12.76 -20.22 -0.93
CA PHE A 387 -11.52 -19.43 -0.86
C PHE A 387 -10.33 -20.09 -1.56
N ASP A 388 -10.38 -21.40 -1.76
CA ASP A 388 -9.31 -22.19 -2.39
C ASP A 388 -7.93 -21.90 -1.78
N LEU A 389 -7.74 -22.37 -0.55
CA LEU A 389 -6.46 -22.27 0.16
C LEU A 389 -5.48 -23.39 -0.21
N VAL A 390 -5.75 -24.13 -1.30
CA VAL A 390 -4.96 -25.32 -1.70
C VAL A 390 -4.33 -25.15 -3.08
N THR A 391 -5.04 -24.57 -4.04
CA THR A 391 -4.58 -24.40 -5.43
C THR A 391 -4.36 -22.93 -5.82
N SER A 392 -3.79 -22.15 -4.90
CA SER A 392 -3.44 -20.74 -5.10
C SER A 392 -4.63 -19.88 -5.56
N PHE A 393 -5.79 -20.10 -4.95
CA PHE A 393 -7.00 -19.29 -5.13
C PHE A 393 -7.59 -19.26 -6.55
N SER A 394 -7.33 -20.29 -7.35
CA SER A 394 -7.70 -20.38 -8.77
C SER A 394 -8.89 -21.30 -9.04
N HIS A 395 -9.17 -22.24 -8.13
CA HIS A 395 -10.19 -23.27 -8.29
C HIS A 395 -11.33 -23.07 -7.28
N GLN A 396 -12.01 -21.93 -7.34
CA GLN A 396 -13.13 -21.62 -6.45
C GLN A 396 -14.45 -22.13 -7.03
N TYR A 397 -15.22 -22.84 -6.20
CA TYR A 397 -16.55 -23.37 -6.57
C TYR A 397 -17.57 -22.26 -6.82
N MET A 398 -17.43 -21.14 -6.13
CA MET A 398 -18.43 -20.09 -6.05
C MET A 398 -17.78 -18.70 -5.98
N THR A 399 -18.44 -17.72 -6.59
CA THR A 399 -18.02 -16.30 -6.56
C THR A 399 -18.69 -15.52 -5.44
N ASN A 400 -19.91 -15.88 -5.06
CA ASN A 400 -20.65 -15.24 -3.95
C ASN A 400 -19.86 -15.34 -2.64
N ILE A 401 -19.41 -14.20 -2.12
CA ILE A 401 -18.56 -14.12 -0.93
C ILE A 401 -19.24 -14.62 0.36
N LEU A 402 -20.58 -14.60 0.41
CA LEU A 402 -21.35 -15.08 1.56
C LEU A 402 -21.98 -16.47 1.35
N ALA A 403 -21.70 -17.14 0.22
CA ALA A 403 -22.27 -18.45 -0.05
C ALA A 403 -21.93 -19.52 1.01
N PRO A 404 -20.68 -19.63 1.52
CA PRO A 404 -20.37 -20.58 2.60
C PRO A 404 -21.26 -20.38 3.83
N LYS A 405 -21.55 -19.13 4.20
CA LYS A 405 -22.46 -18.80 5.32
C LYS A 405 -23.86 -19.30 5.02
N SER A 406 -24.46 -18.92 3.90
CA SER A 406 -25.84 -19.32 3.59
C SER A 406 -26.00 -20.83 3.41
N GLU A 407 -25.02 -21.49 2.78
CA GLU A 407 -25.07 -22.94 2.55
C GLU A 407 -24.84 -23.72 3.85
N SER A 408 -23.94 -23.26 4.73
CA SER A 408 -23.76 -23.88 6.05
C SER A 408 -25.02 -23.87 6.90
N SER A 409 -25.84 -22.82 6.81
CA SER A 409 -27.13 -22.77 7.50
C SER A 409 -28.13 -23.82 6.97
N ILE A 410 -28.05 -24.17 5.69
CA ILE A 410 -28.87 -25.23 5.08
C ILE A 410 -28.33 -26.60 5.52
N GLU A 411 -27.02 -26.79 5.47
CA GLU A 411 -26.35 -28.04 5.90
C GLU A 411 -26.61 -28.33 7.38
N ALA A 412 -26.47 -27.32 8.25
CA ALA A 412 -26.77 -27.44 9.68
C ALA A 412 -28.22 -27.85 9.96
N LYS A 413 -29.19 -27.52 9.09
CA LYS A 413 -30.60 -27.92 9.23
C LYS A 413 -30.85 -29.36 8.80
N ALA A 414 -30.02 -29.90 7.91
CA ALA A 414 -30.11 -31.32 7.52
C ALA A 414 -29.73 -32.26 8.68
N TYR A 415 -29.05 -31.73 9.70
CA TYR A 415 -28.67 -32.41 10.91
C TYR A 415 -29.65 -32.11 12.06
N SER A 416 -30.41 -33.12 12.50
CA SER A 416 -31.31 -32.97 13.67
C SER A 416 -30.53 -32.68 14.95
N ASP A 417 -31.16 -32.01 15.93
CA ASP A 417 -30.50 -31.68 17.21
C ASP A 417 -30.07 -32.94 18.00
N SER A 418 -30.87 -34.01 17.90
CA SER A 418 -30.50 -35.32 18.45
C SER A 418 -29.19 -35.83 17.82
N MET A 419 -29.04 -35.69 16.51
CA MET A 419 -27.84 -36.12 15.78
C MET A 419 -26.63 -35.28 16.17
N LYS A 420 -26.78 -33.94 16.17
CA LYS A 420 -25.70 -33.02 16.56
C LYS A 420 -25.16 -33.33 17.96
N SER A 421 -26.04 -33.77 18.86
CA SER A 421 -25.68 -34.15 20.23
C SER A 421 -25.07 -35.56 20.34
N SER A 422 -25.47 -36.50 19.46
CA SER A 422 -25.09 -37.91 19.59
C SER A 422 -23.94 -38.36 18.70
N THR A 423 -23.59 -37.60 17.66
CA THR A 423 -22.69 -38.02 16.58
C THR A 423 -21.45 -37.11 16.52
N PRO A 424 -20.24 -37.67 16.36
CA PRO A 424 -19.05 -36.86 16.09
C PRO A 424 -19.13 -36.19 14.72
N ILE A 425 -18.94 -34.86 14.70
CA ILE A 425 -18.78 -34.06 13.48
C ILE A 425 -17.43 -33.36 13.58
N VAL A 426 -16.64 -33.44 12.51
CA VAL A 426 -15.30 -32.84 12.47
C VAL A 426 -15.38 -31.52 11.74
N PHE A 427 -14.90 -30.46 12.38
CA PHE A 427 -14.77 -29.13 11.79
C PHE A 427 -13.28 -28.77 11.65
N ALA A 428 -12.82 -28.63 10.41
CA ALA A 428 -11.49 -28.16 10.08
C ALA A 428 -11.51 -26.64 9.95
N ILE A 429 -11.18 -25.96 11.05
CA ILE A 429 -11.33 -24.51 11.19
C ILE A 429 -10.03 -23.84 10.79
N PRO A 430 -10.04 -22.94 9.79
CA PRO A 430 -8.82 -22.30 9.31
C PRO A 430 -8.21 -21.36 10.35
N VAL A 431 -6.90 -21.40 10.50
CA VAL A 431 -6.12 -20.48 11.34
C VAL A 431 -5.03 -19.86 10.45
N TYR A 432 -5.16 -18.57 10.15
CA TYR A 432 -4.23 -17.87 9.27
C TYR A 432 -3.02 -17.31 10.03
N GLN A 433 -1.91 -17.17 9.31
CA GLN A 433 -0.77 -16.38 9.78
C GLN A 433 -1.12 -14.88 9.70
N ASN A 434 -0.67 -14.11 10.70
CA ASN A 434 -0.82 -12.65 10.78
C ASN A 434 -2.28 -12.16 10.64
N MET A 435 -3.23 -12.87 11.26
CA MET A 435 -4.62 -12.42 11.33
C MET A 435 -4.78 -11.07 12.04
N PRO A 436 -5.82 -10.29 11.67
CA PRO A 436 -6.22 -9.12 12.43
C PRO A 436 -6.42 -9.44 13.92
N ILE A 437 -5.91 -8.58 14.79
CA ILE A 437 -5.99 -8.74 16.26
C ILE A 437 -7.46 -8.87 16.70
N GLY A 438 -8.32 -8.00 16.18
CA GLY A 438 -9.77 -8.05 16.37
C GLY A 438 -10.48 -8.88 15.31
N ILE A 439 -11.72 -9.26 15.59
CA ILE A 439 -12.63 -9.88 14.63
C ILE A 439 -12.96 -8.86 13.53
N CYS A 440 -12.95 -9.28 12.27
CA CYS A 440 -13.36 -8.44 11.16
C CYS A 440 -14.89 -8.32 11.14
N GLU A 441 -15.42 -7.24 11.69
CA GLU A 441 -16.87 -6.97 11.74
C GLU A 441 -17.49 -6.87 10.34
N ILE A 442 -18.74 -7.29 10.23
CA ILE A 442 -19.50 -7.12 8.97
C ILE A 442 -19.68 -5.63 8.68
N PRO A 443 -19.39 -5.14 7.46
CA PRO A 443 -19.64 -3.75 7.12
C PRO A 443 -21.13 -3.42 7.23
N THR A 444 -21.47 -2.34 7.95
CA THR A 444 -22.86 -1.91 8.21
C THR A 444 -23.20 -0.55 7.62
N GLY A 445 -22.23 0.15 7.04
CA GLY A 445 -22.43 1.48 6.47
C GLY A 445 -23.34 1.42 5.23
N THR A 446 -24.40 2.23 5.21
CA THR A 446 -25.07 2.60 3.95
C THR A 446 -24.37 3.78 3.27
N LYS A 447 -23.37 4.36 3.95
CA LYS A 447 -22.66 5.57 3.56
C LYS A 447 -21.55 5.23 2.58
N SER A 448 -21.40 6.08 1.56
CA SER A 448 -20.39 5.89 0.52
C SER A 448 -18.96 5.95 1.10
N SER A 449 -18.07 5.11 0.57
CA SER A 449 -16.63 5.16 0.85
C SER A 449 -15.84 6.02 -0.15
N ASN A 450 -16.52 6.68 -1.09
CA ASN A 450 -15.87 7.50 -2.10
C ASN A 450 -15.24 8.76 -1.49
N ASN A 451 -13.92 8.80 -1.53
CA ASN A 451 -13.09 9.94 -1.13
C ASN A 451 -12.21 10.44 -2.29
N ASP A 452 -12.70 10.33 -3.52
CA ASP A 452 -12.05 10.86 -4.71
C ASP A 452 -12.37 12.34 -4.95
N LEU A 453 -11.41 13.09 -5.51
CA LEU A 453 -11.65 14.42 -6.06
C LEU A 453 -12.15 14.33 -7.52
N ASP A 454 -13.06 15.21 -7.90
CA ASP A 454 -13.43 15.49 -9.29
C ASP A 454 -12.47 16.49 -9.94
N SER A 455 -11.95 17.41 -9.13
CA SER A 455 -10.95 18.39 -9.58
C SER A 455 -9.97 18.75 -8.47
N LEU A 456 -8.75 19.10 -8.87
CA LEU A 456 -7.74 19.74 -8.03
C LEU A 456 -6.98 20.76 -8.88
N SER A 457 -6.85 21.98 -8.37
CA SER A 457 -6.17 23.07 -9.08
C SER A 457 -5.44 24.01 -8.12
N VAL A 458 -4.42 24.66 -8.64
CA VAL A 458 -3.63 25.69 -7.94
C VAL A 458 -3.67 26.97 -8.76
N SER A 459 -3.90 28.10 -8.13
CA SER A 459 -4.03 29.40 -8.79
C SER A 459 -2.81 29.72 -9.67
N ASN A 460 -3.04 30.17 -10.91
CA ASN A 460 -2.03 30.70 -11.84
C ASN A 460 -0.90 29.71 -12.23
N THR A 461 -1.11 28.41 -12.07
CA THR A 461 -0.14 27.37 -12.42
C THR A 461 -0.84 26.04 -12.74
N SER A 462 -0.08 25.05 -13.18
CA SER A 462 -0.56 23.72 -13.51
C SER A 462 0.12 22.66 -12.65
N LEU A 463 -0.66 21.68 -12.19
CA LEU A 463 -0.14 20.49 -11.52
C LEU A 463 0.71 19.66 -12.49
N THR A 464 1.78 19.06 -11.98
CA THR A 464 2.57 18.04 -12.69
C THR A 464 2.58 16.76 -11.84
N PRO A 465 2.03 15.63 -12.31
CA PRO A 465 1.28 15.47 -13.57
C PRO A 465 -0.04 16.27 -13.57
N THR A 466 -0.70 16.38 -14.74
CA THR A 466 -2.09 16.87 -14.82
C THR A 466 -2.97 16.05 -13.88
N PHE A 467 -3.96 16.70 -13.25
CA PHE A 467 -4.81 16.05 -12.26
C PHE A 467 -5.46 14.75 -12.79
N ASP A 468 -5.34 13.70 -11.98
CA ASP A 468 -6.05 12.43 -12.11
C ASP A 468 -6.43 11.96 -10.70
N TYR A 469 -7.70 11.62 -10.47
CA TYR A 469 -8.21 11.30 -9.13
C TYR A 469 -7.49 10.12 -8.45
N THR A 470 -6.82 9.25 -9.21
CA THR A 470 -6.02 8.13 -8.70
C THR A 470 -4.60 8.54 -8.29
N THR A 471 -4.10 9.68 -8.79
CA THR A 471 -2.79 10.23 -8.45
C THR A 471 -2.88 11.09 -7.19
N THR A 472 -2.09 10.76 -6.17
CA THR A 472 -2.12 11.42 -4.85
C THR A 472 -0.94 12.36 -4.61
N LYS A 473 -0.04 12.52 -5.57
CA LYS A 473 1.15 13.37 -5.46
C LYS A 473 1.30 14.24 -6.69
N TYR A 474 1.48 15.53 -6.46
CA TYR A 474 1.64 16.53 -7.51
C TYR A 474 2.76 17.50 -7.18
N ASP A 475 3.43 17.98 -8.21
CA ASP A 475 4.46 19.01 -8.13
C ASP A 475 4.01 20.28 -8.86
N VAL A 476 4.40 21.43 -8.29
CA VAL A 476 4.17 22.76 -8.85
C VAL A 476 5.46 23.56 -8.68
N ILE A 477 5.88 24.27 -9.72
CA ILE A 477 7.00 25.22 -9.63
C ILE A 477 6.46 26.62 -9.89
N VAL A 478 6.79 27.56 -9.01
CA VAL A 478 6.43 28.97 -9.14
C VAL A 478 7.67 29.85 -9.07
N ASP A 479 7.61 31.01 -9.72
CA ASP A 479 8.68 31.99 -9.68
C ASP A 479 8.76 32.67 -8.31
N ASN A 480 9.91 33.29 -8.01
CA ASN A 480 10.15 33.96 -6.74
C ASN A 480 9.10 35.03 -6.42
N SER A 481 8.50 35.68 -7.42
CA SER A 481 7.45 36.70 -7.25
C SER A 481 6.13 36.16 -6.68
N VAL A 482 5.87 34.86 -6.78
CA VAL A 482 4.64 34.22 -6.26
C VAL A 482 4.86 33.83 -4.81
N SER A 483 4.44 34.71 -3.89
CA SER A 483 4.55 34.48 -2.43
C SER A 483 3.34 33.79 -1.82
N GLU A 484 2.25 33.65 -2.58
CA GLU A 484 1.02 32.97 -2.15
C GLU A 484 0.40 32.23 -3.33
N ILE A 485 -0.23 31.09 -3.04
CA ILE A 485 -1.10 30.37 -3.97
C ILE A 485 -2.42 30.01 -3.29
N SER A 486 -3.48 29.85 -4.07
CA SER A 486 -4.74 29.29 -3.60
C SER A 486 -4.97 27.91 -4.19
N VAL A 487 -5.44 26.98 -3.36
CA VAL A 487 -5.80 25.61 -3.75
C VAL A 487 -7.31 25.45 -3.78
N SER A 488 -7.82 24.95 -4.91
CA SER A 488 -9.25 24.66 -5.11
C SER A 488 -9.43 23.21 -5.51
N ALA A 489 -10.46 22.55 -4.98
CA ALA A 489 -10.78 21.16 -5.25
C ALA A 489 -12.26 20.89 -5.04
N GLU A 490 -12.83 19.97 -5.81
CA GLU A 490 -14.22 19.53 -5.69
C GLU A 490 -14.26 18.01 -5.48
N PRO A 491 -15.08 17.48 -4.55
CA PRO A 491 -15.23 16.05 -4.37
C PRO A 491 -16.00 15.41 -5.53
N LYS A 492 -15.69 14.16 -5.86
CA LYS A 492 -16.38 13.42 -6.94
C LYS A 492 -17.84 13.07 -6.60
N VAL A 493 -18.17 13.02 -5.31
CA VAL A 493 -19.55 12.87 -4.84
C VAL A 493 -19.89 13.93 -3.80
N SER A 494 -21.11 14.46 -3.85
CA SER A 494 -21.57 15.51 -2.94
C SER A 494 -21.71 15.06 -1.47
N SER A 495 -21.70 13.75 -1.20
CA SER A 495 -21.70 13.21 0.16
C SER A 495 -20.31 13.19 0.82
N ALA A 496 -19.24 13.47 0.07
CA ALA A 496 -17.90 13.64 0.60
C ALA A 496 -17.61 15.11 0.92
N SER A 497 -16.64 15.34 1.80
CA SER A 497 -16.17 16.69 2.18
C SER A 497 -14.68 16.85 1.88
N VAL A 498 -14.27 18.06 1.53
CA VAL A 498 -12.87 18.39 1.20
C VAL A 498 -12.34 19.42 2.18
N SER A 499 -11.11 19.22 2.66
CA SER A 499 -10.38 20.15 3.53
C SER A 499 -9.00 20.43 2.96
N GLY A 500 -8.37 21.54 3.39
CA GLY A 500 -7.09 22.02 2.85
C GLY A 500 -7.24 22.92 1.61
N ILE A 501 -8.47 23.32 1.26
CA ILE A 501 -8.77 24.28 0.19
C ILE A 501 -8.73 25.72 0.71
N GLN A 502 -7.57 26.36 0.62
CA GLN A 502 -7.33 27.73 1.12
C GLN A 502 -6.15 28.37 0.39
N SER A 503 -5.83 29.61 0.76
CA SER A 503 -4.57 30.26 0.40
C SER A 503 -3.43 29.83 1.31
N TYR A 504 -2.25 29.67 0.73
CA TYR A 504 -1.01 29.29 1.41
C TYR A 504 0.10 30.28 1.04
N SER A 505 0.68 30.94 2.04
CA SER A 505 1.94 31.66 1.88
C SER A 505 3.08 30.68 1.64
N LEU A 506 4.01 31.03 0.77
CA LEU A 506 5.10 30.17 0.32
C LEU A 506 6.45 30.69 0.79
N ASP A 507 7.21 29.84 1.46
CA ASP A 507 8.64 30.05 1.69
C ASP A 507 9.42 29.74 0.41
N VAL A 508 10.60 30.35 0.27
CA VAL A 508 11.51 30.00 -0.83
C VAL A 508 11.98 28.55 -0.64
N GLY A 509 12.01 27.79 -1.74
CA GLY A 509 12.26 26.36 -1.72
C GLY A 509 10.98 25.53 -1.66
N THR A 510 11.03 24.39 -0.99
CA THR A 510 9.96 23.38 -0.99
C THR A 510 8.92 23.65 0.09
N ASN A 511 7.66 23.68 -0.33
CA ASN A 511 6.47 23.78 0.51
C ASN A 511 5.59 22.54 0.27
N THR A 512 4.93 22.03 1.29
CA THR A 512 4.04 20.86 1.16
C THR A 512 2.63 21.20 1.62
N ILE A 513 1.66 20.97 0.75
CA ILE A 513 0.24 21.22 1.00
C ILE A 513 -0.51 19.90 0.89
N ASN A 514 -1.40 19.62 1.84
CA ASN A 514 -2.25 18.43 1.85
C ASN A 514 -3.71 18.82 1.69
N VAL A 515 -4.37 18.24 0.68
CA VAL A 515 -5.81 18.29 0.47
C VAL A 515 -6.40 16.95 0.89
N ILE A 516 -7.33 16.96 1.84
CA ILE A 516 -7.89 15.73 2.42
C ILE A 516 -9.37 15.65 2.06
N VAL A 517 -9.75 14.58 1.37
CA VAL A 517 -11.14 14.22 1.10
C VAL A 517 -11.59 13.22 2.13
N THR A 518 -12.72 13.48 2.78
CA THR A 518 -13.36 12.57 3.73
C THR A 518 -14.67 12.08 3.14
N ALA A 519 -14.77 10.78 2.88
CA ALA A 519 -15.99 10.12 2.43
C ALA A 519 -17.09 10.17 3.49
N GLU A 520 -18.33 9.92 3.07
CA GLU A 520 -19.49 9.90 3.96
C GLU A 520 -19.34 8.88 5.11
N ASN A 521 -18.70 7.74 4.85
CA ASN A 521 -18.41 6.71 5.85
C ASN A 521 -17.20 7.03 6.76
N GLY A 522 -16.52 8.16 6.56
CA GLY A 522 -15.34 8.60 7.31
C GLY A 522 -13.99 8.16 6.72
N ALA A 523 -13.95 7.39 5.64
CA ALA A 523 -12.69 7.02 4.98
C ALA A 523 -12.04 8.26 4.35
N THR A 524 -10.74 8.46 4.56
CA THR A 524 -10.02 9.64 4.06
C THR A 524 -9.03 9.30 2.95
N LYS A 525 -8.88 10.20 1.98
CA LYS A 525 -7.81 10.18 0.97
C LYS A 525 -7.08 11.52 0.98
N THR A 526 -5.75 11.48 0.90
CA THR A 526 -4.90 12.67 0.93
C THR A 526 -4.21 12.86 -0.41
N TYR A 527 -4.36 14.05 -0.98
CA TYR A 527 -3.64 14.54 -2.15
C TYR A 527 -2.58 15.53 -1.68
N THR A 528 -1.31 15.23 -1.95
CA THR A 528 -0.17 16.06 -1.57
C THR A 528 0.33 16.86 -2.76
N ILE A 529 0.43 18.17 -2.60
CA ILE A 529 1.00 19.10 -3.56
C ILE A 529 2.33 19.60 -3.00
N THR A 530 3.42 19.30 -3.69
CA THR A 530 4.74 19.85 -3.42
C THR A 530 4.94 21.09 -4.28
N VAL A 531 5.10 22.24 -3.65
CA VAL A 531 5.28 23.52 -4.34
C VAL A 531 6.71 23.98 -4.14
N VAL A 532 7.45 24.13 -5.24
CA VAL A 532 8.80 24.68 -5.24
C VAL A 532 8.72 26.14 -5.68
N ARG A 533 8.92 27.05 -4.73
CA ARG A 533 9.08 28.48 -5.02
C ARG A 533 10.55 28.77 -5.28
N ARG A 534 10.87 29.28 -6.47
CA ARG A 534 12.27 29.61 -6.85
C ARG A 534 12.84 30.70 -5.94
N GLY A 535 14.13 30.60 -5.60
CA GLY A 535 14.87 31.71 -5.00
C GLY A 535 15.11 32.84 -5.98
N ASN A 536 15.41 34.03 -5.48
CA ASN A 536 15.82 35.17 -6.29
C ASN A 536 17.17 34.87 -6.99
N SER A 537 17.33 35.30 -8.25
CA SER A 537 18.54 35.07 -9.07
C SER A 537 19.51 36.26 -9.10
N ASN A 538 19.20 37.36 -8.41
CA ASN A 538 20.01 38.56 -8.43
C ASN A 538 21.32 38.38 -7.64
N ASN A 539 22.41 38.11 -8.36
CA ASN A 539 23.77 37.97 -7.84
C ASN A 539 24.65 39.22 -8.10
N TYR A 540 24.06 40.40 -8.25
CA TYR A 540 24.82 41.63 -8.49
C TYR A 540 25.26 42.30 -7.18
N LEU A 541 26.39 43.02 -7.19
CA LEU A 541 26.76 43.97 -6.15
C LEU A 541 26.10 45.33 -6.41
N SER A 542 25.67 46.01 -5.35
CA SER A 542 25.27 47.43 -5.37
C SER A 542 26.48 48.36 -5.20
N SER A 543 27.56 47.89 -4.55
CA SER A 543 28.83 48.61 -4.45
C SER A 543 30.02 47.68 -4.31
N LEU A 544 31.16 48.12 -4.81
CA LEU A 544 32.49 47.56 -4.57
C LEU A 544 33.47 48.72 -4.43
N SER A 545 34.29 48.71 -3.38
CA SER A 545 35.30 49.73 -3.13
C SER A 545 36.53 49.17 -2.41
N VAL A 546 37.63 49.91 -2.53
CA VAL A 546 38.90 49.64 -1.87
C VAL A 546 39.31 50.83 -1.02
N ASN A 547 39.99 50.59 0.10
CA ASN A 547 40.46 51.66 0.99
C ASN A 547 41.75 52.36 0.51
N ASN A 548 42.49 51.76 -0.42
CA ASN A 548 43.71 52.31 -1.02
C ASN A 548 43.71 52.07 -2.53
N GLY A 549 44.05 53.11 -3.31
CA GLY A 549 43.94 53.09 -4.77
C GLY A 549 42.51 53.37 -5.26
N THR A 550 42.28 53.19 -6.57
CA THR A 550 40.98 53.38 -7.22
C THR A 550 40.70 52.24 -8.17
N LEU A 551 39.48 51.68 -8.11
CA LEU A 551 39.02 50.71 -9.10
C LEU A 551 39.03 51.36 -10.49
N THR A 552 39.71 50.72 -11.43
CA THR A 552 39.80 51.13 -12.83
C THR A 552 39.34 49.98 -13.71
N PRO A 553 38.27 50.16 -14.51
CA PRO A 553 37.36 51.32 -14.50
C PRO A 553 36.57 51.46 -13.17
N GLY A 554 35.86 52.58 -12.97
CA GLY A 554 34.96 52.72 -11.81
C GLY A 554 33.90 51.61 -11.76
N PHE A 555 33.39 51.33 -10.55
CA PHE A 555 32.48 50.20 -10.32
C PHE A 555 31.21 50.27 -11.17
N ASP A 556 30.89 49.16 -11.84
CA ASP A 556 29.63 48.92 -12.55
C ASP A 556 29.16 47.49 -12.23
N SER A 557 27.93 47.33 -11.74
CA SER A 557 27.42 46.02 -11.30
C SER A 557 27.55 44.91 -12.36
N SER A 558 27.49 45.23 -13.65
CA SER A 558 27.59 44.27 -14.75
C SER A 558 29.03 43.87 -15.09
N ARG A 559 30.02 44.67 -14.67
CA ARG A 559 31.45 44.42 -14.90
C ARG A 559 32.04 43.59 -13.76
N THR A 560 32.75 42.52 -14.13
CA THR A 560 33.30 41.53 -13.21
C THR A 560 34.82 41.60 -13.07
N SER A 561 35.52 42.54 -13.72
CA SER A 561 36.97 42.69 -13.62
C SER A 561 37.37 44.15 -13.40
N TYR A 562 38.30 44.38 -12.46
CA TYR A 562 38.81 45.70 -12.08
C TYR A 562 40.30 45.65 -11.78
N ASP A 563 41.00 46.72 -12.12
CA ASP A 563 42.39 46.94 -11.74
C ASP A 563 42.49 48.01 -10.64
N VAL A 564 43.45 47.85 -9.73
CA VAL A 564 43.79 48.82 -8.68
C VAL A 564 45.30 48.95 -8.59
N SER A 565 45.83 50.16 -8.77
CA SER A 565 47.25 50.44 -8.55
C SER A 565 47.46 51.06 -7.16
N VAL A 566 48.42 50.54 -6.41
CA VAL A 566 48.82 51.08 -5.10
C VAL A 566 50.35 51.20 -5.01
N GLY A 567 50.81 52.24 -4.32
CA GLY A 567 52.24 52.46 -4.12
C GLY A 567 52.89 51.39 -3.24
N ASN A 568 54.21 51.26 -3.33
CA ASN A 568 54.99 50.21 -2.64
C ASN A 568 54.74 50.16 -1.11
N GLY A 569 54.48 51.31 -0.47
CA GLY A 569 54.20 51.38 0.97
C GLY A 569 52.87 50.77 1.42
N VAL A 570 51.95 50.44 0.51
CA VAL A 570 50.65 49.83 0.82
C VAL A 570 50.81 48.31 0.88
N SER A 571 51.05 47.76 2.08
CA SER A 571 51.22 46.32 2.30
C SER A 571 49.92 45.53 2.44
N SER A 572 48.78 46.22 2.56
CA SER A 572 47.46 45.60 2.67
C SER A 572 46.37 46.48 2.09
N ILE A 573 45.31 45.84 1.61
CA ILE A 573 44.10 46.50 1.11
C ILE A 573 42.87 45.92 1.83
N VAL A 574 41.82 46.72 1.96
CA VAL A 574 40.52 46.28 2.48
C VAL A 574 39.50 46.45 1.38
N LEU A 575 38.82 45.36 1.01
CA LEU A 575 37.71 45.37 0.09
C LEU A 575 36.39 45.51 0.86
N SER A 576 35.56 46.45 0.43
CA SER A 576 34.18 46.59 0.88
C SER A 576 33.25 46.33 -0.29
N ALA A 577 32.25 45.48 -0.09
CA ALA A 577 31.25 45.16 -1.10
C ALA A 577 29.88 45.03 -0.45
N GLN A 578 28.82 45.36 -1.19
CA GLN A 578 27.43 45.19 -0.74
C GLN A 578 26.63 44.53 -1.85
N GLN A 579 25.87 43.49 -1.49
CA GLN A 579 24.93 42.87 -2.42
C GLN A 579 23.86 43.88 -2.88
N GLN A 580 23.35 43.69 -4.10
CA GLN A 580 22.22 44.45 -4.60
C GLN A 580 20.90 43.89 -4.07
N ASP A 581 20.78 42.57 -4.02
CA ASP A 581 19.62 41.89 -3.43
C ASP A 581 19.93 41.46 -1.99
N PRO A 582 19.13 41.86 -0.98
CA PRO A 582 19.37 41.48 0.41
C PRO A 582 19.37 39.98 0.70
N SER A 583 18.72 39.16 -0.15
CA SER A 583 18.71 37.70 -0.03
C SER A 583 20.00 37.03 -0.55
N ALA A 584 20.83 37.76 -1.30
CA ALA A 584 22.12 37.28 -1.75
C ALA A 584 23.19 37.39 -0.66
N SER A 585 24.21 36.54 -0.74
CA SER A 585 25.35 36.54 0.17
C SER A 585 26.63 36.99 -0.55
N VAL A 586 27.49 37.73 0.15
CA VAL A 586 28.78 38.21 -0.38
C VAL A 586 29.92 37.56 0.39
N SER A 587 30.92 37.06 -0.33
CA SER A 587 32.17 36.53 0.22
C SER A 587 33.37 37.22 -0.43
N GLY A 588 34.50 37.30 0.28
CA GLY A 588 35.73 37.94 -0.20
C GLY A 588 35.85 39.45 0.07
N ALA A 589 34.85 40.08 0.69
CA ALA A 589 34.95 41.46 1.16
C ALA A 589 35.65 41.53 2.53
N GLN A 590 36.99 41.51 2.51
CA GLN A 590 37.83 41.48 3.72
C GLN A 590 39.18 42.20 3.48
N SER A 591 40.10 42.08 4.46
CA SER A 591 41.46 42.57 4.33
C SER A 591 42.40 41.53 3.71
N TYR A 592 43.26 41.99 2.80
CA TYR A 592 44.25 41.17 2.11
C TYR A 592 45.64 41.78 2.27
N THR A 593 46.64 40.94 2.57
CA THR A 593 48.05 41.33 2.49
C THR A 593 48.49 41.29 1.03
N LEU A 594 49.21 42.31 0.58
CA LEU A 594 49.65 42.45 -0.80
C LEU A 594 51.12 42.08 -0.92
N ASN A 595 51.45 41.22 -1.88
CA ASN A 595 52.81 41.05 -2.38
C ASN A 595 53.14 42.17 -3.37
N VAL A 596 54.42 42.49 -3.55
CA VAL A 596 54.85 43.37 -4.66
C VAL A 596 54.49 42.69 -5.99
N GLY A 597 53.99 43.46 -6.95
CA GLY A 597 53.42 42.94 -8.19
C GLY A 597 51.90 42.78 -8.12
N THR A 598 51.34 41.99 -9.05
CA THR A 598 49.88 41.80 -9.18
C THR A 598 49.37 40.79 -8.16
N ASN A 599 48.33 41.17 -7.42
CA ASN A 599 47.59 40.32 -6.50
C ASN A 599 46.14 40.19 -7.01
N THR A 600 45.68 38.98 -7.29
CA THR A 600 44.30 38.75 -7.74
C THR A 600 43.42 38.39 -6.55
N ILE A 601 42.36 39.16 -6.35
CA ILE A 601 41.40 39.00 -5.26
C ILE A 601 40.02 38.80 -5.86
N ASN A 602 39.29 37.78 -5.38
CA ASN A 602 37.92 37.49 -5.83
C ASN A 602 36.90 37.85 -4.75
N VAL A 603 35.87 38.60 -5.14
CA VAL A 603 34.65 38.83 -4.37
C VAL A 603 33.51 38.09 -5.06
N THR A 604 32.86 37.16 -4.37
CA THR A 604 31.76 36.37 -4.93
C THR A 604 30.43 36.77 -4.32
N VAL A 605 29.39 36.85 -5.15
CA VAL A 605 28.00 37.04 -4.74
C VAL A 605 27.20 35.80 -5.12
N THR A 606 26.56 35.17 -4.16
CA THR A 606 25.68 34.01 -4.37
C THR A 606 24.24 34.46 -4.16
N ALA A 607 23.43 34.42 -5.22
CA ALA A 607 22.00 34.68 -5.16
C ALA A 607 21.26 33.61 -4.35
N GLU A 608 20.03 33.90 -3.91
CA GLU A 608 19.20 32.98 -3.11
C GLU A 608 18.89 31.67 -3.85
N ASN A 609 18.82 31.69 -5.18
CA ASN A 609 18.67 30.47 -6.00
C ASN A 609 19.97 29.66 -6.17
N GLY A 610 21.10 30.13 -5.63
CA GLY A 610 22.41 29.50 -5.72
C GLY A 610 23.27 29.93 -6.90
N GLU A 611 22.81 30.81 -7.80
CA GLU A 611 23.64 31.36 -8.87
C GLU A 611 24.76 32.25 -8.32
N ILE A 612 25.98 32.07 -8.82
CA ILE A 612 27.17 32.79 -8.32
C ILE A 612 27.70 33.75 -9.39
N ARG A 613 28.03 34.97 -8.97
CA ARG A 613 28.81 35.95 -9.75
C ARG A 613 30.11 36.26 -9.03
N THR A 614 31.20 36.30 -9.77
CA THR A 614 32.53 36.62 -9.25
C THR A 614 33.00 37.95 -9.82
N TYR A 615 33.44 38.84 -8.93
CA TYR A 615 34.14 40.08 -9.26
C TYR A 615 35.63 39.88 -8.93
N THR A 616 36.48 40.03 -9.95
CA THR A 616 37.93 39.87 -9.88
C THR A 616 38.57 41.25 -9.78
N ILE A 617 39.43 41.43 -8.78
CA ILE A 617 40.15 42.67 -8.51
C ILE A 617 41.64 42.37 -8.59
N ASN A 618 42.30 42.92 -9.60
CA ASN A 618 43.74 42.81 -9.79
C ASN A 618 44.43 44.02 -9.16
N VAL A 619 45.09 43.81 -8.02
CA VAL A 619 45.78 44.85 -7.28
C VAL A 619 47.27 44.82 -7.61
N ALA A 620 47.75 45.79 -8.39
CA ALA A 620 49.15 45.99 -8.70
C ALA A 620 49.81 46.84 -7.61
N ARG A 621 50.71 46.23 -6.82
CA ARG A 621 51.53 46.92 -5.81
C ARG A 621 52.91 47.22 -6.39
N ASP A 622 53.30 48.49 -6.43
CA ASP A 622 54.61 48.91 -6.97
C ASP A 622 55.79 48.26 -6.21
N ALA A 623 56.89 48.02 -6.93
CA ALA A 623 58.18 47.67 -6.33
C ALA A 623 58.84 48.89 -5.67
N ALA A 624 59.76 48.66 -4.74
CA ALA A 624 60.54 49.73 -4.13
C ALA A 624 61.36 50.45 -5.23
N GLN A 625 61.20 51.77 -5.32
CA GLN A 625 61.96 52.58 -6.27
C GLN A 625 63.44 52.64 -5.81
N ASN A 626 64.31 51.89 -6.49
CA ASN A 626 65.75 52.07 -6.38
C ASN A 626 66.16 53.17 -7.37
N THR A 627 66.57 54.33 -6.85
CA THR A 627 67.28 55.34 -7.64
C THR A 627 68.67 54.81 -8.02
N GLY A 628 68.81 54.36 -9.26
CA GLY A 628 70.10 53.97 -9.83
C GLY A 628 69.91 53.09 -11.05
N GLY A 629 69.90 53.71 -12.23
CA GLY A 629 69.79 53.01 -13.50
C GLY A 629 71.05 52.20 -13.83
N ASP A 630 70.83 50.97 -14.27
CA ASP A 630 71.54 50.35 -15.39
C ASP A 630 70.71 49.14 -15.86
N SER A 631 70.00 49.29 -16.98
CA SER A 631 69.20 48.21 -17.58
C SER A 631 70.13 47.27 -18.35
N GLY A 632 70.53 46.17 -17.73
CA GLY A 632 71.17 45.04 -18.43
C GLY A 632 70.20 44.42 -19.42
N SER A 633 70.37 44.74 -20.70
CA SER A 633 69.61 44.16 -21.82
C SER A 633 69.99 42.68 -22.01
N ILE A 634 69.00 41.79 -21.94
CA ILE A 634 69.10 40.40 -22.40
C ILE A 634 68.56 40.41 -23.83
N ASP A 635 69.36 39.93 -24.78
CA ASP A 635 68.89 39.71 -26.15
C ASP A 635 68.32 38.29 -26.25
N THR A 636 66.99 38.19 -26.17
CA THR A 636 66.25 36.93 -26.22
C THR A 636 65.73 36.61 -27.61
N ASN A 637 66.41 36.99 -28.72
CA ASN A 637 65.99 36.87 -30.13
C ASN A 637 65.10 35.66 -30.58
N SER A 638 64.95 34.59 -29.80
CA SER A 638 64.05 33.45 -30.03
C SER A 638 62.86 33.30 -29.05
N TYR A 639 62.70 34.14 -28.02
CA TYR A 639 61.68 34.02 -26.97
C TYR A 639 60.94 35.34 -26.71
N VAL A 640 59.65 35.23 -26.41
CA VAL A 640 58.77 36.38 -26.15
C VAL A 640 58.74 36.66 -24.66
N VAL A 641 59.16 37.85 -24.24
CA VAL A 641 58.95 38.35 -22.88
C VAL A 641 57.62 39.10 -22.86
N ASN A 642 56.75 38.79 -21.90
CA ASN A 642 55.45 39.48 -21.77
C ASN A 642 55.62 40.98 -21.48
N GLU A 643 54.57 41.78 -21.71
CA GLU A 643 54.59 43.24 -21.52
C GLU A 643 54.95 43.66 -20.08
N SER A 644 54.70 42.78 -19.12
CA SER A 644 55.04 42.93 -17.70
C SER A 644 56.51 42.65 -17.37
N GLY A 645 57.31 42.16 -18.33
CA GLY A 645 58.73 41.92 -18.19
C GLY A 645 59.12 40.75 -17.28
N ASN A 646 58.20 39.84 -16.94
CA ASN A 646 58.39 38.83 -15.88
C ASN A 646 58.09 37.39 -16.30
N ALA A 647 57.61 37.15 -17.53
CA ALA A 647 57.39 35.80 -18.05
C ALA A 647 57.97 35.63 -19.45
N ILE A 648 58.54 34.45 -19.73
CA ILE A 648 59.05 34.03 -21.03
C ILE A 648 58.11 32.99 -21.62
N SER A 649 57.60 33.24 -22.83
CA SER A 649 56.87 32.28 -23.67
C SER A 649 57.56 32.10 -25.04
N GLY A 650 57.00 31.26 -25.92
CA GLY A 650 57.66 30.86 -27.17
C GLY A 650 58.59 29.64 -27.01
N VAL A 651 58.60 29.02 -25.82
CA VAL A 651 59.36 27.80 -25.57
C VAL A 651 58.62 26.60 -26.15
N THR A 652 59.29 25.83 -26.99
CA THR A 652 58.68 24.62 -27.58
C THR A 652 58.53 23.54 -26.51
N VAL A 653 57.37 22.89 -26.46
CA VAL A 653 57.11 21.73 -25.59
C VAL A 653 58.21 20.68 -25.81
N GLY A 654 58.93 20.31 -24.74
CA GLY A 654 60.05 19.36 -24.84
C GLY A 654 61.45 19.98 -24.80
N SER A 655 61.61 21.31 -24.90
CA SER A 655 62.92 21.95 -24.86
C SER A 655 63.67 21.69 -23.54
N SER A 656 64.98 21.47 -23.63
CA SER A 656 65.85 21.33 -22.45
C SER A 656 66.39 22.68 -21.99
N ALA A 657 66.73 22.79 -20.70
CA ALA A 657 67.33 24.00 -20.13
C ALA A 657 68.64 24.39 -20.81
N ALA A 658 69.43 23.40 -21.26
CA ALA A 658 70.65 23.64 -22.02
C ALA A 658 70.37 24.29 -23.37
N ASP A 659 69.33 23.82 -24.08
CA ASP A 659 68.94 24.39 -25.38
C ASP A 659 68.47 25.83 -25.21
N ILE A 660 67.64 26.10 -24.20
CA ILE A 660 67.16 27.45 -23.90
C ILE A 660 68.30 28.40 -23.56
N LEU A 661 69.21 28.01 -22.65
CA LEU A 661 70.35 28.84 -22.26
C LEU A 661 71.32 29.09 -23.43
N SER A 662 71.49 28.13 -24.33
CA SER A 662 72.32 28.31 -25.53
C SER A 662 71.73 29.30 -26.54
N GLY A 663 70.41 29.51 -26.51
CA GLY A 663 69.68 30.47 -27.33
C GLY A 663 69.62 31.88 -26.75
N ILE A 664 70.18 32.13 -25.55
CA ILE A 664 70.13 33.43 -24.88
C ILE A 664 71.53 34.06 -24.85
N SER A 665 71.65 35.30 -25.33
CA SER A 665 72.91 36.06 -25.26
C SER A 665 72.91 36.98 -24.05
N PHE A 666 73.85 36.78 -23.14
CA PHE A 666 74.09 37.66 -21.99
C PHE A 666 75.17 38.69 -22.35
N THR A 667 74.90 39.97 -22.10
CA THR A 667 75.86 41.05 -22.35
C THR A 667 76.71 41.33 -21.10
N GLY A 668 77.96 41.75 -21.23
CA GLY A 668 78.79 42.15 -20.08
C GLY A 668 79.09 41.02 -19.08
N SER A 669 78.91 41.29 -17.78
CA SER A 669 79.21 40.33 -16.68
C SER A 669 78.01 39.48 -16.23
N TYR A 670 76.91 39.53 -16.97
CA TYR A 670 75.68 38.82 -16.61
C TYR A 670 75.76 37.33 -16.96
N VAL A 671 75.22 36.49 -16.09
CA VAL A 671 75.06 35.05 -16.34
C VAL A 671 73.65 34.61 -15.94
N GLY A 672 73.03 33.75 -16.75
CA GLY A 672 71.72 33.16 -16.47
C GLY A 672 71.82 31.72 -16.00
N LYS A 673 70.94 31.36 -15.06
CA LYS A 673 70.69 29.97 -14.66
C LYS A 673 69.19 29.68 -14.70
N ILE A 674 68.82 28.46 -15.05
CA ILE A 674 67.42 28.03 -14.96
C ILE A 674 67.24 27.25 -13.67
N VAL A 675 66.22 27.60 -12.91
CA VAL A 675 65.84 26.94 -11.67
C VAL A 675 64.39 26.47 -11.76
N LYS A 676 64.06 25.40 -11.02
CA LYS A 676 62.70 24.92 -10.86
C LYS A 676 61.89 25.84 -9.94
N THR A 677 60.59 25.58 -9.85
CA THR A 677 59.68 26.27 -8.90
C THR A 677 60.13 26.18 -7.45
N ASP A 678 60.81 25.09 -7.06
CA ASP A 678 61.38 24.90 -5.73
C ASP A 678 62.74 25.62 -5.50
N GLY A 679 63.27 26.28 -6.53
CA GLY A 679 64.54 27.01 -6.51
C GLY A 679 65.78 26.16 -6.77
N SER A 680 65.65 24.85 -6.98
CA SER A 680 66.76 23.98 -7.38
C SER A 680 67.16 24.18 -8.84
N ASP A 681 68.42 23.95 -9.20
CA ASP A 681 68.89 24.08 -10.57
C ASP A 681 68.14 23.11 -11.51
N ASN A 682 67.64 23.61 -12.63
CA ASN A 682 67.03 22.77 -13.67
C ASN A 682 68.01 22.59 -14.85
N ASN A 683 68.58 21.39 -14.96
CA ASN A 683 69.39 20.97 -16.10
C ASN A 683 68.63 20.05 -17.07
N GLY A 684 67.34 19.84 -16.82
CA GLY A 684 66.47 18.93 -17.57
C GLY A 684 65.53 19.66 -18.51
N LYS A 685 64.34 19.10 -18.69
CA LYS A 685 63.28 19.68 -19.51
C LYS A 685 62.68 20.93 -18.84
N ILE A 686 62.34 21.93 -19.65
CA ILE A 686 61.63 23.13 -19.19
C ILE A 686 60.13 22.86 -19.08
N CYS A 687 59.53 23.32 -18.00
CA CYS A 687 58.09 23.31 -17.79
C CYS A 687 57.53 24.67 -17.37
N THR A 688 56.21 24.82 -17.43
CA THR A 688 55.53 26.00 -16.90
C THR A 688 55.82 26.14 -15.41
N GLY A 689 56.32 27.32 -15.02
CA GLY A 689 56.69 27.65 -13.64
C GLY A 689 58.19 27.62 -13.35
N ASP A 690 59.01 26.99 -14.21
CA ASP A 690 60.46 27.14 -14.14
C ASP A 690 60.88 28.61 -14.31
N ARG A 691 62.07 28.97 -13.83
CA ARG A 691 62.52 30.37 -13.81
C ARG A 691 63.92 30.55 -14.39
N LEU A 692 64.10 31.56 -15.24
CA LEU A 692 65.40 32.08 -15.65
C LEU A 692 65.82 33.18 -14.67
N VAL A 693 66.84 32.88 -13.87
CA VAL A 693 67.45 33.82 -12.91
C VAL A 693 68.72 34.37 -13.53
N VAL A 694 68.76 35.69 -13.74
CA VAL A 694 69.94 36.38 -14.29
C VAL A 694 70.64 37.11 -13.17
N THR A 695 71.96 36.88 -13.06
CA THR A 695 72.81 37.47 -12.03
C THR A 695 73.92 38.31 -12.65
N ASN A 696 74.36 39.36 -11.94
CA ASN A 696 75.51 40.17 -12.36
C ASN A 696 76.85 39.54 -11.91
N GLY A 697 77.98 40.13 -12.30
CA GLY A 697 79.32 39.65 -11.93
C GLY A 697 79.63 39.65 -10.42
N SER A 698 78.75 40.17 -9.57
CA SER A 698 78.82 40.09 -8.09
C SER A 698 77.92 38.99 -7.50
N GLY A 699 77.21 38.24 -8.34
CA GLY A 699 76.31 37.15 -7.92
C GLY A 699 74.90 37.61 -7.50
N ASN A 700 74.56 38.89 -7.64
CA ASN A 700 73.23 39.39 -7.29
C ASN A 700 72.25 39.15 -8.44
N THR A 701 71.05 38.64 -8.12
CA THR A 701 69.95 38.53 -9.08
C THR A 701 69.52 39.92 -9.55
N VAL A 702 69.54 40.12 -10.87
CA VAL A 702 69.13 41.36 -11.52
C VAL A 702 67.82 41.22 -12.29
N ASN A 703 67.51 40.02 -12.80
CA ASN A 703 66.22 39.71 -13.43
C ASN A 703 65.80 38.27 -13.13
N ASP A 704 64.49 38.04 -13.14
CA ASP A 704 63.88 36.76 -12.82
C ASP A 704 62.61 36.56 -13.63
N TYR A 705 62.66 35.63 -14.58
CA TYR A 705 61.57 35.39 -15.53
C TYR A 705 60.97 34.01 -15.32
N THR A 706 59.65 33.91 -15.28
CA THR A 706 58.96 32.62 -15.21
C THR A 706 58.62 32.09 -16.60
N PHE A 707 58.92 30.83 -16.89
CA PHE A 707 58.56 30.19 -18.15
C PHE A 707 57.07 29.83 -18.17
N VAL A 708 56.44 30.09 -19.31
CA VAL A 708 55.06 29.72 -19.62
C VAL A 708 55.04 28.93 -20.91
N ILE A 709 54.60 27.67 -20.82
CA ILE A 709 54.35 26.80 -21.97
C ILE A 709 52.83 26.68 -22.11
N TYR A 710 52.27 27.27 -23.16
CA TYR A 710 50.83 27.25 -23.38
C TYR A 710 50.33 25.81 -23.58
N GLY A 711 49.39 25.42 -22.72
CA GLY A 711 48.84 24.08 -22.61
C GLY A 711 49.41 23.21 -21.48
N ASP A 712 50.57 23.54 -20.92
CA ASP A 712 51.15 22.86 -19.75
C ASP A 712 50.70 23.58 -18.48
N VAL A 713 49.54 23.18 -17.94
CA VAL A 713 48.94 23.84 -16.77
C VAL A 713 49.26 23.13 -15.46
N ASN A 714 49.91 21.96 -15.53
CA ASN A 714 50.34 21.21 -14.37
C ASN A 714 51.85 21.34 -14.07
N GLY A 715 52.63 21.94 -14.98
CA GLY A 715 54.06 22.15 -14.84
C GLY A 715 54.90 20.91 -15.06
N ASP A 716 54.45 19.95 -15.87
CA ASP A 716 55.22 18.74 -16.22
C ASP A 716 56.00 18.87 -17.53
N GLY A 717 55.81 19.98 -18.25
CA GLY A 717 56.46 20.30 -19.51
C GLY A 717 55.86 19.57 -20.71
N GLU A 718 54.73 18.87 -20.55
CA GLU A 718 53.94 18.25 -21.61
C GLU A 718 52.54 18.85 -21.69
N VAL A 719 51.89 18.66 -22.84
CA VAL A 719 50.46 18.98 -22.98
C VAL A 719 49.72 17.68 -23.11
N THR A 720 49.14 17.21 -22.01
CA THR A 720 48.53 15.89 -21.90
C THR A 720 47.05 15.95 -21.54
N SER A 721 46.42 14.79 -21.46
CA SER A 721 45.05 14.67 -20.95
C SER A 721 44.90 15.15 -19.49
N MET A 722 46.00 15.24 -18.73
CA MET A 722 45.97 15.77 -17.37
C MET A 722 45.76 17.28 -17.36
N ASP A 723 46.41 18.01 -18.27
CA ASP A 723 46.24 19.45 -18.46
C ASP A 723 44.80 19.79 -18.85
N LEU A 724 44.24 18.99 -19.78
CA LEU A 724 42.83 19.07 -20.15
C LEU A 724 41.91 18.90 -18.94
N ALA A 725 42.23 17.96 -18.04
CA ALA A 725 41.44 17.72 -16.83
C ALA A 725 41.53 18.89 -15.84
N TYR A 726 42.69 19.52 -15.70
CA TYR A 726 42.84 20.69 -14.83
C TYR A 726 42.16 21.94 -15.36
N VAL A 727 42.23 22.20 -16.67
CA VAL A 727 41.45 23.27 -17.30
C VAL A 727 39.95 23.03 -17.17
N LYS A 728 39.48 21.78 -17.32
CA LYS A 728 38.07 21.45 -17.09
C LYS A 728 37.66 21.70 -15.64
N ARG A 729 38.50 21.34 -14.66
CA ARG A 729 38.23 21.60 -13.24
C ARG A 729 38.26 23.09 -12.90
N HIS A 730 39.10 23.87 -13.56
CA HIS A 730 39.10 25.33 -13.45
C HIS A 730 37.75 25.92 -13.89
N ILE A 731 37.29 25.57 -15.09
CA ILE A 731 36.03 26.08 -15.66
C ILE A 731 34.81 25.66 -14.81
N LEU A 732 34.85 24.45 -14.22
CA LEU A 732 33.78 23.93 -13.38
C LEU A 732 33.88 24.37 -11.90
N GLY A 733 34.84 25.24 -11.55
CA GLY A 733 35.03 25.75 -10.18
C GLY A 733 35.58 24.72 -9.18
N GLY A 734 36.09 23.58 -9.64
CA GLY A 734 36.63 22.52 -8.79
C GLY A 734 38.11 22.70 -8.39
N ARG A 735 38.88 23.48 -9.16
CA ARG A 735 40.27 23.86 -8.82
C ARG A 735 40.70 25.09 -9.63
N ALA A 736 41.00 26.20 -8.96
CA ALA A 736 41.56 27.37 -9.63
C ALA A 736 43.00 27.12 -10.11
N LEU A 737 43.35 27.68 -11.26
CA LEU A 737 44.70 27.76 -11.80
C LEU A 737 45.13 29.21 -11.62
N GLU A 738 46.38 29.42 -11.21
CA GLU A 738 46.88 30.74 -10.82
C GLU A 738 48.28 30.99 -11.40
N GLY A 739 48.68 32.27 -11.49
CA GLY A 739 50.02 32.66 -11.94
C GLY A 739 50.37 32.12 -13.33
N ALA A 740 51.57 31.55 -13.45
CA ALA A 740 52.08 30.99 -14.71
C ALA A 740 51.19 29.85 -15.26
N TYR A 741 50.54 29.08 -14.39
CA TYR A 741 49.64 27.99 -14.79
C TYR A 741 48.30 28.50 -15.33
N ALA A 742 47.85 29.67 -14.86
CA ALA A 742 46.69 30.34 -15.44
C ALA A 742 47.03 30.89 -16.84
N LEU A 743 48.20 31.50 -16.98
CA LEU A 743 48.71 32.00 -18.28
C LEU A 743 48.88 30.85 -19.28
N ALA A 744 49.45 29.72 -18.86
CA ALA A 744 49.55 28.52 -19.69
C ALA A 744 48.17 27.96 -20.07
N GLY A 745 47.14 28.21 -19.26
CA GLY A 745 45.77 27.79 -19.49
C GLY A 745 45.02 28.61 -20.53
N ASP A 746 45.46 29.83 -20.86
CA ASP A 746 44.98 30.64 -22.00
C ASP A 746 45.60 30.12 -23.30
N ALA A 747 45.22 28.89 -23.66
CA ALA A 747 45.81 28.18 -24.79
C ALA A 747 45.43 28.76 -26.16
N ASN A 748 44.38 29.59 -26.23
CA ASN A 748 43.99 30.30 -27.44
C ASN A 748 44.68 31.68 -27.58
N ARG A 749 45.33 32.17 -26.51
CA ARG A 749 46.04 33.45 -26.40
C ARG A 749 45.13 34.67 -26.63
N ALA A 750 43.89 34.59 -26.15
CA ALA A 750 42.93 35.69 -26.25
C ALA A 750 43.16 36.77 -25.20
N GLY A 751 43.99 36.51 -24.18
CA GLY A 751 44.20 37.42 -23.06
C GLY A 751 42.98 37.54 -22.14
N ASP A 752 42.08 36.56 -22.19
CA ASP A 752 40.91 36.44 -21.33
C ASP A 752 41.13 35.39 -20.22
N SER A 753 40.13 35.23 -19.34
CA SER A 753 40.13 34.15 -18.36
C SER A 753 39.94 32.81 -19.06
N ILE A 754 40.58 31.74 -18.57
CA ILE A 754 40.46 30.39 -19.13
C ILE A 754 39.00 30.00 -19.41
N THR A 755 38.68 29.80 -20.68
CA THR A 755 37.33 29.51 -21.17
C THR A 755 37.19 28.07 -21.69
N SER A 756 35.97 27.70 -22.07
CA SER A 756 35.72 26.48 -22.84
C SER A 756 36.44 26.45 -24.20
N MET A 757 36.84 27.61 -24.73
CA MET A 757 37.62 27.67 -25.97
C MET A 757 39.05 27.16 -25.73
N ASP A 758 39.68 27.54 -24.62
CA ASP A 758 41.01 27.06 -24.24
C ASP A 758 41.03 25.56 -23.99
N LEU A 759 39.99 25.06 -23.33
CA LEU A 759 39.75 23.62 -23.16
C LEU A 759 39.70 22.91 -24.52
N ALA A 760 39.09 23.51 -25.54
CA ALA A 760 39.03 22.94 -26.88
C ALA A 760 40.40 22.96 -27.59
N TYR A 761 41.25 23.96 -27.35
CA TYR A 761 42.60 24.04 -27.90
C TYR A 761 43.52 22.97 -27.29
N ILE A 762 43.50 22.82 -25.96
CA ILE A 762 44.24 21.76 -25.26
C ILE A 762 43.74 20.38 -25.70
N LYS A 763 42.42 20.19 -25.82
CA LYS A 763 41.84 18.94 -26.32
C LYS A 763 42.34 18.59 -27.72
N ARG A 764 42.44 19.57 -28.62
CA ARG A 764 42.94 19.35 -29.99
C ARG A 764 44.42 19.00 -30.02
N ALA A 765 45.24 19.59 -29.15
CA ALA A 765 46.66 19.27 -29.02
C ALA A 765 46.87 17.84 -28.51
N VAL A 766 46.12 17.42 -27.48
CA VAL A 766 46.18 16.07 -26.91
C VAL A 766 45.73 15.00 -27.91
N LEU A 767 44.77 15.31 -28.79
CA LEU A 767 44.24 14.38 -29.80
C LEU A 767 45.06 14.36 -31.11
N GLY A 768 46.22 15.03 -31.16
CA GLY A 768 47.12 15.02 -32.32
C GLY A 768 46.65 15.86 -33.51
N GLY A 769 45.71 16.80 -33.31
CA GLY A 769 45.12 17.59 -34.39
C GLY A 769 45.95 18.81 -34.80
N ARG A 770 46.39 19.64 -33.85
CA ARG A 770 47.18 20.86 -34.09
C ARG A 770 47.93 21.25 -32.80
N SER A 771 49.23 21.52 -32.90
CA SER A 771 50.04 21.99 -31.77
C SER A 771 49.62 23.40 -31.33
N ILE A 772 49.67 23.68 -30.03
CA ILE A 772 49.43 25.01 -29.46
C ILE A 772 50.60 25.91 -29.81
N VAL A 773 50.30 27.14 -30.26
CA VAL A 773 51.30 28.16 -30.58
C VAL A 773 51.87 28.69 -29.26
N GLN A 774 53.18 28.56 -29.09
CA GLN A 774 53.89 28.94 -27.87
C GLN A 774 54.19 30.44 -27.77
#